data_AF-A0A8J7XSZ4-F1
#
_entry.id   AF-A0A8J7XSZ4-F1
#
_cell.length_a   1.000
_cell.length_b   1.000
_cell.length_c   1.000
_cell.angle_alpha   90.00
_cell.angle_beta   90.00
_cell.angle_gamma   90.00
#
_symmetry.space_group_name_H-M   'P 1'
#
loop_
_entity.id
_entity.type
_entity.pdbx_description
1 polymer ?
#
loop_
_entity_poly.entity_id
_entity_poly.type
_entity_poly.pdbx_seq_one_letter_code
_entity_poly.pdbx_strand_id
1 'polypeptide(L)'
;MKVVRMQYIALAVERNKSHIVKKARLKISEWLDFRRKKSNVIATVYLEFFDSKKSQELDHIYVIIPKNDFERIILPTESEIEEENKILRKKELSRKLDVKSRFILPIPVKNIKEVHEGGKSKEHLLIKINLKEFEVNDTKINRFQFRFYIQGSFRKKSRLSPFSSSWDWIYEAPIQPLSIDKNEFTDITQIKMDLELWVMIEPAMYESVSDLNIRSTRPFDRFIILPDEIAEGLERNFVSPGALCIRWFFPEFSESGLSAEIIVSKKKSTMEREKRYIKKINSDNNNFLSSINQILNDSRIVCVDFNYIIDRLTNPEFQRFLEILFKLMYHRDDKALSKLGELVDILEDLQKLKYGRYYFHMYRLLTQMRACEEVKDIVTSNIKKRLEEFVDEPQFINKAVIDLSRELRGLMDIIEQFYYYNIPEEKYTQRKGILTKIAELRDIADHKLINPESYLIAEEVLNMWERLVEKEFEQFIGSPKLNVKLNTKKLFDSERIYLIFNITNTSDVPLIHLVVRLQLSEQYDIYPQERRWTTKRKRLTKSDEHNERIFSPEFVISPKNFPNVQIQLEVGALTEEGKKFAEIFPMKVELSREYIKFKEIKQNPYIVGEPVKKREMFFGREDTFKKIRGTIDGIQVNQAIIHGQYRVGKTSVLYQLMDELKGKYVPVLAITHGLEMGDSELLRFWSTQIASAAKNRKDKIPEIPDYEKLSSPYQEFQKFLDKILQELGEAKIILMIDEYGMIDDLLQSKKIGEEFFRLLDWMIKHDRIELIMAGRSSMENLKTDRWKKIARPFAEIKLRLLEKEDAKKLIVEPVKEYIRYDDSAIEKIFGLTNYYPYLIQLCCHVLVIYHNLKRKNVLLYADVEDCIPEIIELGKYGLEAMILTDTTPEEQIVLRVMAAVLGEQSSISEHELVVRIRELNEEIDVKDIKKAISRLEDKEVIRSVTEEMRRFKFVCELFRYWIVVNMEPLEKGTPT
;
A
#
# COMPACT_ATOMS: atom_id res chain seq x y z
N MET A 1 -32.67 16.30 -53.32
CA MET A 1 -32.56 17.07 -52.06
C MET A 1 -31.27 16.68 -51.36
N LYS A 2 -30.32 17.62 -51.17
CA LYS A 2 -29.15 17.42 -50.31
C LYS A 2 -29.62 17.05 -48.90
N VAL A 3 -29.09 15.97 -48.33
CA VAL A 3 -29.29 15.60 -46.93
C VAL A 3 -28.53 16.64 -46.10
N VAL A 4 -29.24 17.56 -45.45
CA VAL A 4 -28.63 18.46 -44.47
C VAL A 4 -28.39 17.62 -43.23
N ARG A 5 -27.13 17.26 -42.96
CA ARG A 5 -26.70 16.53 -41.76
C ARG A 5 -26.65 17.53 -40.60
N MET A 6 -27.17 17.15 -39.44
CA MET A 6 -27.39 18.03 -38.28
C MET A 6 -26.28 17.81 -37.24
N GLN A 7 -25.76 18.85 -36.61
CA GLN A 7 -24.61 18.76 -35.70
C GLN A 7 -25.10 19.00 -34.27
N TYR A 8 -25.18 17.96 -33.45
CA TYR A 8 -25.97 18.05 -32.22
C TYR A 8 -25.28 18.84 -31.11
N ILE A 9 -24.30 18.24 -30.43
CA ILE A 9 -23.72 18.81 -29.19
C ILE A 9 -22.24 18.45 -29.08
N ALA A 10 -21.43 19.42 -28.63
CA ALA A 10 -20.12 19.19 -28.06
C ALA A 10 -20.08 19.60 -26.58
N LEU A 11 -19.33 18.86 -25.77
CA LEU A 11 -19.03 19.24 -24.39
C LEU A 11 -17.66 19.88 -24.33
N ALA A 12 -17.53 20.96 -23.58
CA ALA A 12 -16.27 21.66 -23.40
C ALA A 12 -16.09 22.09 -21.95
N VAL A 13 -14.83 22.25 -21.57
CA VAL A 13 -14.40 22.81 -20.28
C VAL A 13 -13.33 23.86 -20.51
N GLU A 14 -13.11 24.73 -19.53
CA GLU A 14 -11.98 25.65 -19.56
C GLU A 14 -10.67 24.86 -19.80
N ARG A 15 -9.80 25.39 -20.66
CA ARG A 15 -8.61 24.68 -21.15
C ARG A 15 -7.68 24.21 -20.03
N ASN A 16 -7.56 25.03 -18.98
CA ASN A 16 -6.80 24.74 -17.75
C ASN A 16 -7.46 23.65 -16.86
N LYS A 17 -8.75 23.34 -17.06
CA LYS A 17 -9.54 22.34 -16.32
C LYS A 17 -9.82 21.06 -17.10
N SER A 18 -9.30 20.93 -18.31
CA SER A 18 -9.45 19.75 -19.18
C SER A 18 -9.00 18.42 -18.53
N HIS A 19 -7.99 18.46 -17.66
CA HIS A 19 -7.46 17.30 -16.95
C HIS A 19 -8.38 16.74 -15.83
N ILE A 20 -9.48 17.43 -15.50
CA ILE A 20 -10.39 17.04 -14.41
C ILE A 20 -11.40 15.98 -14.86
N VAL A 21 -11.73 15.93 -16.16
CA VAL A 21 -12.75 15.02 -16.72
C VAL A 21 -12.09 13.72 -17.19
N LYS A 22 -12.44 12.58 -16.57
CA LYS A 22 -11.89 11.25 -16.88
C LYS A 22 -12.54 10.64 -18.11
N LYS A 23 -13.86 10.70 -18.17
CA LYS A 23 -14.64 10.09 -19.24
C LYS A 23 -15.98 10.82 -19.38
N ALA A 24 -16.35 11.20 -20.59
CA ALA A 24 -17.71 11.68 -20.88
C ALA A 24 -18.43 10.62 -21.72
N ARG A 25 -19.74 10.46 -21.52
CA ARG A 25 -20.59 9.58 -22.34
C ARG A 25 -21.92 10.25 -22.62
N LEU A 26 -22.29 10.45 -23.88
CA LEU A 26 -23.61 10.87 -24.30
C LEU A 26 -24.44 9.65 -24.69
N LYS A 27 -25.48 9.35 -23.93
CA LYS A 27 -26.51 8.38 -24.28
C LYS A 27 -27.68 9.08 -24.93
N ILE A 28 -28.00 8.74 -26.17
CA ILE A 28 -29.20 9.20 -26.86
C ILE A 28 -30.14 8.01 -26.95
N SER A 29 -31.30 8.15 -26.35
CA SER A 29 -32.38 7.17 -26.42
C SER A 29 -33.51 7.75 -27.24
N GLU A 30 -33.85 7.10 -28.35
CA GLU A 30 -34.99 7.47 -29.16
C GLU A 30 -36.02 6.33 -29.16
N TRP A 31 -37.26 6.73 -28.93
CA TRP A 31 -38.42 5.86 -29.10
C TRP A 31 -39.10 6.13 -30.44
N LEU A 32 -39.22 5.09 -31.26
CA LEU A 32 -39.89 5.20 -32.55
C LEU A 32 -41.39 4.90 -32.38
N ASP A 33 -42.17 5.93 -32.05
CA ASP A 33 -43.64 5.89 -32.14
C ASP A 33 -44.11 6.20 -33.56
N PHE A 34 -44.71 5.24 -34.25
CA PHE A 34 -45.19 5.48 -35.61
C PHE A 34 -46.62 6.05 -35.68
N ARG A 35 -47.35 6.10 -34.55
CA ARG A 35 -48.68 6.73 -34.45
C ARG A 35 -48.58 8.24 -34.24
N ARG A 36 -47.42 8.76 -33.83
CA ARG A 36 -47.17 10.19 -33.61
C ARG A 36 -46.22 10.74 -34.68
N LYS A 37 -46.53 11.92 -35.24
CA LYS A 37 -45.65 12.62 -36.21
C LYS A 37 -44.39 13.22 -35.59
N LYS A 38 -44.30 13.28 -34.25
CA LYS A 38 -43.18 13.83 -33.50
C LYS A 38 -42.47 12.67 -32.80
N SER A 39 -41.17 12.47 -33.03
CA SER A 39 -40.34 11.64 -32.16
C SER A 39 -39.84 12.47 -30.99
N ASN A 40 -39.87 11.88 -29.79
CA ASN A 40 -39.28 12.48 -28.59
C ASN A 40 -37.93 11.80 -28.38
N VAL A 41 -36.85 12.53 -28.65
CA VAL A 41 -35.50 12.06 -28.40
C VAL A 41 -35.12 12.45 -26.99
N ILE A 42 -34.67 11.49 -26.19
CA ILE A 42 -34.10 11.76 -24.88
C ILE A 42 -32.60 11.64 -25.00
N ALA A 43 -31.91 12.77 -25.03
CA ALA A 43 -30.47 12.77 -24.93
C ALA A 43 -30.07 12.95 -23.47
N THR A 44 -29.11 12.16 -23.04
CA THR A 44 -28.64 12.03 -21.67
C THR A 44 -27.12 12.08 -21.67
N VAL A 45 -26.53 13.14 -21.16
CA VAL A 45 -25.08 13.25 -20.97
C VAL A 45 -24.71 12.70 -19.60
N TYR A 46 -23.76 11.78 -19.59
CA TYR A 46 -23.04 11.26 -18.42
C TYR A 46 -21.63 11.84 -18.38
N LEU A 47 -21.20 12.33 -17.23
CA LEU A 47 -19.84 12.85 -17.03
C LEU A 47 -19.18 12.18 -15.85
N GLU A 48 -18.01 11.58 -16.05
CA GLU A 48 -17.19 10.92 -15.04
C GLU A 48 -15.87 11.67 -14.86
N PHE A 49 -15.54 12.03 -13.61
CA PHE A 49 -14.37 12.84 -13.28
C PHE A 49 -13.21 11.98 -12.76
N PHE A 50 -11.99 12.50 -12.86
CA PHE A 50 -10.83 11.86 -12.27
C PHE A 50 -10.91 11.93 -10.74
N ASP A 51 -10.45 10.86 -10.10
CA ASP A 51 -10.22 10.83 -8.66
C ASP A 51 -8.91 11.59 -8.41
N SER A 52 -9.00 12.77 -7.82
CA SER A 52 -7.87 13.67 -7.56
C SER A 52 -7.56 13.63 -6.07
N LYS A 53 -6.28 13.66 -5.66
CA LYS A 53 -5.88 13.75 -4.23
C LYS A 53 -5.99 15.18 -3.66
N LYS A 54 -6.48 16.13 -4.44
CA LYS A 54 -6.71 17.53 -4.07
C LYS A 54 -8.09 17.93 -4.58
N SER A 55 -8.90 18.57 -3.74
CA SER A 55 -10.13 19.26 -4.14
C SER A 55 -9.85 20.19 -5.33
N GLN A 56 -10.27 19.81 -6.53
CA GLN A 56 -10.21 20.64 -7.72
C GLN A 56 -11.64 21.09 -8.05
N GLU A 57 -11.90 22.39 -7.94
CA GLU A 57 -13.23 22.96 -8.18
C GLU A 57 -13.53 23.08 -9.69
N LEU A 58 -14.37 22.17 -10.20
CA LEU A 58 -15.03 22.34 -11.48
C LEU A 58 -16.42 22.94 -11.27
N ASP A 59 -16.47 24.28 -11.21
CA ASP A 59 -17.70 25.03 -10.97
C ASP A 59 -18.74 24.92 -12.08
N HIS A 60 -18.34 24.56 -13.30
CA HIS A 60 -19.23 24.53 -14.45
C HIS A 60 -18.62 23.75 -15.63
N ILE A 61 -19.49 23.38 -16.57
CA ILE A 61 -19.14 22.85 -17.90
C ILE A 61 -19.86 23.65 -18.97
N TYR A 62 -19.36 23.57 -20.20
CA TYR A 62 -19.97 24.20 -21.36
C TYR A 62 -20.55 23.15 -22.31
N VAL A 63 -21.74 23.43 -22.82
CA VAL A 63 -22.39 22.69 -23.91
C VAL A 63 -22.43 23.61 -25.11
N ILE A 64 -21.86 23.17 -26.23
CA ILE A 64 -21.79 23.92 -27.48
C ILE A 64 -22.79 23.33 -28.47
N ILE A 65 -23.68 24.17 -28.99
CA ILE A 65 -24.80 23.78 -29.86
C ILE A 65 -24.91 24.77 -31.02
N PRO A 66 -25.13 24.34 -32.28
CA PRO A 66 -25.45 25.28 -33.36
C PRO A 66 -26.73 26.09 -33.09
N LYS A 67 -26.73 27.39 -33.43
CA LYS A 67 -27.90 28.28 -33.22
C LYS A 67 -29.19 27.74 -33.83
N ASN A 68 -29.10 27.19 -35.03
CA ASN A 68 -30.26 26.65 -35.77
C ASN A 68 -30.82 25.35 -35.17
N ASP A 69 -30.01 24.65 -34.37
CA ASP A 69 -30.37 23.36 -33.77
C ASP A 69 -30.90 23.53 -32.33
N PHE A 70 -30.55 24.63 -31.67
CA PHE A 70 -31.00 24.98 -30.32
C PHE A 70 -32.51 25.16 -30.20
N GLU A 71 -33.18 25.76 -31.18
CA GLU A 71 -34.65 25.93 -31.19
C GLU A 71 -35.40 24.58 -31.14
N ARG A 72 -34.70 23.47 -31.42
CA ARG A 72 -35.27 22.13 -31.37
C ARG A 72 -35.02 21.42 -30.03
N ILE A 73 -34.23 22.00 -29.14
CA ILE A 73 -33.90 21.42 -27.83
C ILE A 73 -34.86 21.98 -26.77
N ILE A 74 -35.48 21.09 -26.01
CA ILE A 74 -36.39 21.42 -24.91
C ILE A 74 -35.85 20.80 -23.63
N LEU A 75 -35.75 21.59 -22.57
CA LEU A 75 -35.33 21.10 -21.26
C LEU A 75 -36.52 20.50 -20.50
N PRO A 76 -36.32 19.38 -19.76
CA PRO A 76 -37.37 18.79 -18.92
C PRO A 76 -37.77 19.74 -17.80
N THR A 77 -39.03 19.68 -17.37
CA THR A 77 -39.55 20.44 -16.22
C THR A 77 -39.08 19.84 -14.89
N GLU A 78 -39.12 20.61 -13.80
CA GLU A 78 -38.75 20.11 -12.45
C GLU A 78 -39.64 18.94 -11.99
N SER A 79 -40.92 18.95 -12.34
CA SER A 79 -41.87 17.87 -12.01
C SER A 79 -41.53 16.55 -12.72
N GLU A 80 -41.11 16.61 -13.99
CA GLU A 80 -40.69 15.43 -14.76
C GLU A 80 -39.40 14.82 -14.18
N ILE A 81 -38.50 15.67 -13.66
CA ILE A 81 -37.27 15.25 -12.98
C ILE A 81 -37.56 14.49 -11.67
N GLU A 82 -38.52 14.96 -10.86
CA GLU A 82 -38.86 14.35 -9.57
C GLU A 82 -39.55 12.99 -9.68
N GLU A 83 -40.47 12.84 -10.63
CA GLU A 83 -41.16 11.59 -10.90
C GLU A 83 -40.18 10.49 -11.34
N GLU A 84 -39.24 10.82 -12.22
CA GLU A 84 -38.20 9.91 -12.66
C GLU A 84 -37.23 9.51 -11.54
N ASN A 85 -36.85 10.44 -10.67
CA ASN A 85 -36.01 10.15 -9.51
C ASN A 85 -36.64 9.10 -8.58
N LYS A 86 -37.98 9.03 -8.53
CA LYS A 86 -38.71 8.06 -7.73
C LYS A 86 -38.65 6.65 -8.31
N ILE A 87 -38.80 6.51 -9.62
CA ILE A 87 -38.73 5.23 -10.36
C ILE A 87 -37.32 4.64 -10.26
N LEU A 88 -36.34 5.49 -10.51
CA LEU A 88 -34.95 5.12 -10.63
C LEU A 88 -34.29 4.72 -9.29
N ARG A 89 -34.86 5.11 -8.14
CA ARG A 89 -34.45 4.63 -6.80
C ARG A 89 -34.72 3.12 -6.57
N LYS A 90 -35.45 2.44 -7.46
CA LYS A 90 -35.62 0.96 -7.41
C LYS A 90 -34.35 0.25 -7.90
N LYS A 91 -33.51 -0.22 -6.96
CA LYS A 91 -32.20 -0.90 -7.18
C LYS A 91 -32.19 -2.04 -8.20
N GLU A 92 -33.31 -2.73 -8.38
CA GLU A 92 -33.44 -3.88 -9.26
C GLU A 92 -33.61 -3.46 -10.74
N LEU A 93 -34.35 -2.36 -10.97
CA LEU A 93 -34.55 -1.77 -12.30
C LEU A 93 -33.27 -1.10 -12.83
N SER A 94 -32.51 -0.42 -11.95
CA SER A 94 -31.25 0.22 -12.31
C SER A 94 -30.17 -0.76 -12.76
N ARG A 95 -30.18 -1.99 -12.22
CA ARG A 95 -29.26 -3.07 -12.62
C ARG A 95 -29.58 -3.62 -14.02
N LYS A 96 -30.86 -3.80 -14.33
CA LYS A 96 -31.31 -4.38 -15.62
C LYS A 96 -31.22 -3.42 -16.81
N LEU A 97 -31.12 -2.10 -16.57
CA LEU A 97 -31.00 -1.05 -17.60
C LEU A 97 -29.56 -0.57 -17.88
N ASP A 98 -28.57 -1.31 -17.35
CA ASP A 98 -27.14 -0.96 -17.43
C ASP A 98 -26.83 0.44 -16.87
N VAL A 99 -27.44 0.76 -15.72
CA VAL A 99 -27.16 2.00 -14.96
C VAL A 99 -26.56 1.61 -13.61
N LYS A 100 -25.36 1.01 -13.63
CA LYS A 100 -24.52 0.82 -12.43
C LYS A 100 -23.83 2.11 -11.94
N SER A 101 -24.23 3.29 -12.42
CA SER A 101 -23.83 4.55 -11.79
C SER A 101 -24.63 4.75 -10.50
N ARG A 102 -23.94 5.00 -9.37
CA ARG A 102 -24.57 5.51 -8.15
C ARG A 102 -25.51 6.67 -8.52
N PHE A 103 -26.72 6.62 -7.98
CA PHE A 103 -27.78 7.58 -8.27
C PHE A 103 -27.34 9.01 -7.99
N ILE A 104 -27.43 9.89 -9.00
CA ILE A 104 -27.18 11.32 -8.88
C ILE A 104 -28.42 12.05 -9.36
N LEU A 105 -28.75 13.15 -8.67
CA LEU A 105 -29.88 14.00 -8.99
C LEU A 105 -29.68 14.67 -10.37
N PRO A 106 -30.68 14.67 -11.26
CA PRO A 106 -30.66 15.44 -12.50
C PRO A 106 -30.37 16.92 -12.21
N ILE A 107 -29.66 17.59 -13.13
CA ILE A 107 -29.34 19.01 -12.97
C ILE A 107 -30.63 19.83 -13.08
N PRO A 108 -31.01 20.64 -12.06
CA PRO A 108 -32.17 21.51 -12.13
C PRO A 108 -32.07 22.51 -13.28
N VAL A 109 -33.19 22.80 -13.96
CA VAL A 109 -33.25 23.72 -15.10
C VAL A 109 -32.68 25.11 -14.76
N LYS A 110 -32.90 25.57 -13.52
CA LYS A 110 -32.37 26.84 -12.98
C LYS A 110 -30.83 26.98 -13.03
N ASN A 111 -30.11 25.87 -13.15
CA ASN A 111 -28.64 25.83 -13.18
C ASN A 111 -28.06 25.93 -14.60
N ILE A 112 -28.92 26.09 -15.62
CA ILE A 112 -28.55 26.24 -17.03
C ILE A 112 -28.67 27.72 -17.39
N LYS A 113 -27.57 28.33 -17.85
CA LYS A 113 -27.57 29.72 -18.32
C LYS A 113 -26.97 29.79 -19.72
N GLU A 114 -27.66 30.47 -20.63
CA GLU A 114 -27.08 30.86 -21.91
C GLU A 114 -25.98 31.90 -21.65
N VAL A 115 -24.79 31.66 -22.21
CA VAL A 115 -23.66 32.58 -22.08
C VAL A 115 -23.36 33.14 -23.47
N HIS A 116 -23.75 34.38 -23.69
CA HIS A 116 -23.28 35.16 -24.83
C HIS A 116 -21.89 35.70 -24.52
N GLU A 117 -20.83 34.98 -24.89
CA GLU A 117 -19.49 35.57 -24.92
C GLU A 117 -19.42 36.58 -26.07
N GLY A 118 -19.63 37.85 -25.73
CA GLY A 118 -19.17 39.02 -26.49
C GLY A 118 -19.23 38.93 -28.02
N GLY A 119 -20.41 38.71 -28.60
CA GLY A 119 -20.72 39.06 -30.00
C GLY A 119 -19.87 38.43 -31.13
N LYS A 120 -19.05 37.39 -30.89
CA LYS A 120 -18.11 36.88 -31.92
C LYS A 120 -18.44 35.53 -32.59
N SER A 121 -19.28 34.66 -32.02
CA SER A 121 -19.73 33.45 -32.76
C SER A 121 -21.01 33.73 -33.55
N LYS A 122 -20.93 33.65 -34.88
CA LYS A 122 -22.10 33.76 -35.78
C LYS A 122 -22.93 32.48 -35.84
N GLU A 123 -22.35 31.31 -35.57
CA GLU A 123 -22.96 30.00 -35.90
C GLU A 123 -23.31 29.12 -34.69
N HIS A 124 -22.66 29.30 -33.52
CA HIS A 124 -22.83 28.44 -32.34
C HIS A 124 -23.31 29.20 -31.09
N LEU A 125 -23.97 28.48 -30.18
CA LEU A 125 -24.37 28.91 -28.84
C LEU A 125 -23.58 28.15 -27.79
N LEU A 126 -23.18 28.87 -26.74
CA LEU A 126 -22.47 28.35 -25.59
C LEU A 126 -23.41 28.36 -24.38
N ILE A 127 -23.76 27.18 -23.88
CA ILE A 127 -24.61 27.01 -22.70
C ILE A 127 -23.72 26.64 -21.53
N LYS A 128 -23.77 27.44 -20.46
CA LYS A 128 -23.04 27.16 -19.22
C LYS A 128 -23.93 26.42 -18.24
N ILE A 129 -23.46 25.27 -17.80
CA ILE A 129 -24.12 24.46 -16.78
C ILE A 129 -23.35 24.63 -15.48
N ASN A 130 -24.00 25.20 -14.46
CA ASN A 130 -23.41 25.44 -13.15
C ASN A 130 -23.42 24.15 -12.31
N LEU A 131 -22.25 23.79 -11.78
CA LEU A 131 -22.03 22.61 -10.95
C LEU A 131 -21.78 22.96 -9.47
N LYS A 132 -21.79 24.24 -9.06
CA LYS A 132 -21.46 24.69 -7.68
C LYS A 132 -22.32 24.10 -6.56
N GLU A 133 -23.56 23.71 -6.85
CA GLU A 133 -24.44 23.05 -5.87
C GLU A 133 -24.14 21.55 -5.71
N PHE A 134 -23.22 21.01 -6.51
CA PHE A 134 -22.80 19.61 -6.50
C PHE A 134 -21.35 19.50 -6.02
N GLU A 135 -21.13 19.15 -4.75
CA GLU A 135 -19.77 18.93 -4.22
C GLU A 135 -19.10 17.71 -4.87
N VAL A 136 -18.05 17.95 -5.65
CA VAL A 136 -17.17 16.90 -6.17
C VAL A 136 -16.26 16.43 -5.02
N ASN A 137 -16.73 15.47 -4.22
CA ASN A 137 -15.98 14.95 -3.07
C ASN A 137 -15.00 13.80 -3.45
N ASP A 138 -13.77 13.86 -2.91
CA ASP A 138 -12.53 13.07 -3.18
C ASP A 138 -12.57 11.54 -2.93
N THR A 139 -13.75 10.90 -2.88
CA THR A 139 -13.83 9.44 -2.57
C THR A 139 -14.90 8.68 -3.36
N LYS A 140 -15.60 9.34 -4.30
CA LYS A 140 -16.64 8.70 -5.10
C LYS A 140 -16.55 9.21 -6.53
N ILE A 141 -16.64 8.27 -7.49
CA ILE A 141 -16.85 8.60 -8.90
C ILE A 141 -18.11 9.48 -9.01
N ASN A 142 -17.94 10.78 -9.26
CA ASN A 142 -19.05 11.70 -9.48
C ASN A 142 -19.51 11.54 -10.93
N ARG A 143 -20.77 11.14 -11.13
CA ARG A 143 -21.40 10.91 -12.44
C ARG A 143 -22.58 11.87 -12.68
N PHE A 144 -22.39 12.99 -13.37
CA PHE A 144 -23.51 13.90 -13.63
C PHE A 144 -24.41 13.39 -14.75
N GLN A 145 -25.72 13.56 -14.60
CA GLN A 145 -26.69 13.28 -15.64
C GLN A 145 -27.39 14.58 -16.07
N PHE A 146 -27.26 14.93 -17.35
CA PHE A 146 -27.96 16.06 -17.95
C PHE A 146 -28.87 15.56 -19.07
N ARG A 147 -30.16 15.94 -19.05
CA ARG A 147 -31.14 15.49 -20.05
C ARG A 147 -31.81 16.64 -20.76
N PHE A 148 -32.09 16.41 -22.03
CA PHE A 148 -32.87 17.32 -22.86
C PHE A 148 -33.63 16.52 -23.92
N TYR A 149 -34.80 17.05 -24.27
CA TYR A 149 -35.64 16.57 -25.34
C TYR A 149 -35.27 17.26 -26.64
N ILE A 150 -35.31 16.54 -27.75
CA ILE A 150 -35.14 17.15 -29.08
C ILE A 150 -36.43 16.96 -29.88
N GLN A 151 -36.99 18.05 -30.42
CA GLN A 151 -38.15 18.05 -31.29
C GLN A 151 -37.77 18.04 -32.77
N GLY A 152 -38.38 17.14 -33.55
CA GLY A 152 -38.28 17.17 -35.02
C GLY A 152 -36.88 16.94 -35.58
N SER A 153 -36.01 16.29 -34.80
CA SER A 153 -34.61 15.94 -35.13
C SER A 153 -34.47 14.94 -36.29
N PHE A 154 -35.49 14.09 -36.52
CA PHE A 154 -35.36 12.98 -37.45
C PHE A 154 -36.24 13.14 -38.69
N ARG A 155 -35.65 12.98 -39.88
CA ARG A 155 -36.38 13.00 -41.16
C ARG A 155 -36.91 11.61 -41.48
N LYS A 156 -38.23 11.44 -41.36
CA LYS A 156 -38.95 10.28 -41.90
C LYS A 156 -39.08 10.41 -43.42
N LYS A 157 -38.35 9.62 -44.20
CA LYS A 157 -38.65 9.39 -45.63
C LYS A 157 -39.57 8.17 -45.72
N SER A 158 -40.86 8.38 -45.93
CA SER A 158 -41.75 7.32 -46.41
C SER A 158 -41.81 7.39 -47.93
N ARG A 159 -41.30 6.37 -48.64
CA ARG A 159 -41.68 6.16 -50.05
C ARG A 159 -42.84 5.16 -50.07
N LEU A 160 -44.05 5.67 -50.24
CA LEU A 160 -45.19 4.84 -50.62
C LEU A 160 -45.06 4.54 -52.12
N SER A 161 -44.79 3.28 -52.46
CA SER A 161 -45.10 2.77 -53.80
C SER A 161 -46.56 2.29 -53.78
N PRO A 162 -47.45 2.76 -54.68
CA PRO A 162 -48.86 2.36 -54.68
C PRO A 162 -49.11 0.86 -54.95
N PHE A 163 -48.08 0.07 -55.28
CA PHE A 163 -48.20 -1.30 -55.77
C PHE A 163 -47.30 -2.35 -55.08
N SER A 164 -46.79 -2.12 -53.86
CA SER A 164 -46.03 -3.16 -53.15
C SER A 164 -46.46 -3.36 -51.70
N SER A 165 -46.61 -4.61 -51.28
CA SER A 165 -46.81 -5.03 -49.87
C SER A 165 -45.56 -4.84 -48.98
N SER A 166 -44.56 -4.08 -49.44
CA SER A 166 -43.33 -3.75 -48.74
C SER A 166 -43.26 -2.25 -48.48
N TRP A 167 -43.00 -1.86 -47.24
CA TRP A 167 -42.88 -0.47 -46.82
C TRP A 167 -41.41 -0.15 -46.57
N ASP A 168 -40.73 0.50 -47.51
CA ASP A 168 -39.37 0.98 -47.29
C ASP A 168 -39.42 2.23 -46.40
N TRP A 169 -39.26 2.05 -45.09
CA TRP A 169 -38.82 3.13 -44.20
C TRP A 169 -37.30 3.17 -44.17
N ILE A 170 -36.74 4.38 -44.16
CA ILE A 170 -35.31 4.63 -43.98
C ILE A 170 -35.24 5.52 -42.74
N TYR A 171 -34.84 4.93 -41.61
CA TYR A 171 -34.30 5.73 -40.52
C TYR A 171 -32.93 6.25 -40.98
N GLU A 172 -32.63 7.52 -40.77
CA GLU A 172 -31.27 8.08 -40.93
C GLU A 172 -31.04 8.79 -39.60
N ALA A 173 -30.04 8.37 -38.82
CA ALA A 173 -29.60 9.11 -37.64
C ALA A 173 -28.42 10.01 -38.03
N PRO A 174 -28.64 11.27 -38.45
CA PRO A 174 -27.56 12.14 -38.91
C PRO A 174 -26.83 12.75 -37.70
N ILE A 175 -26.24 11.93 -36.82
CA ILE A 175 -25.49 12.41 -35.67
C ILE A 175 -24.06 12.62 -36.13
N GLN A 176 -23.69 13.87 -36.38
CA GLN A 176 -22.30 14.25 -36.63
C GLN A 176 -21.73 14.94 -35.39
N PRO A 177 -20.46 14.65 -35.03
CA PRO A 177 -19.78 15.43 -34.01
C PRO A 177 -19.70 16.88 -34.49
N LEU A 178 -19.99 17.82 -33.60
CA LEU A 178 -19.83 19.24 -33.89
C LEU A 178 -18.34 19.53 -34.10
N SER A 179 -17.99 20.06 -35.27
CA SER A 179 -16.62 20.49 -35.58
C SER A 179 -16.50 21.96 -35.22
N ILE A 180 -15.80 22.25 -34.13
CA ILE A 180 -15.60 23.62 -33.66
C ILE A 180 -14.31 24.15 -34.28
N ASP A 181 -14.34 25.34 -34.88
CA ASP A 181 -13.12 26.03 -35.28
C ASP A 181 -12.34 26.41 -34.01
N LYS A 182 -11.07 25.99 -33.91
CA LYS A 182 -10.21 26.27 -32.75
C LYS A 182 -10.01 27.77 -32.51
N ASN A 183 -10.34 28.62 -33.49
CA ASN A 183 -10.30 30.07 -33.38
C ASN A 183 -11.62 30.69 -32.87
N GLU A 184 -12.71 29.92 -32.79
CA GLU A 184 -14.04 30.43 -32.41
C GLU A 184 -14.19 30.57 -30.89
N PHE A 185 -13.59 29.66 -30.11
CA PHE A 185 -13.55 29.73 -28.65
C PHE A 185 -12.12 29.49 -28.15
N THR A 186 -11.43 30.53 -27.66
CA THR A 186 -10.00 30.46 -27.31
C THR A 186 -9.71 29.83 -25.94
N ASP A 187 -10.69 29.89 -25.02
CA ASP A 187 -10.47 29.62 -23.59
C ASP A 187 -11.03 28.27 -23.14
N ILE A 188 -11.74 27.56 -24.03
CA ILE A 188 -12.35 26.25 -23.77
C ILE A 188 -11.75 25.16 -24.66
N THR A 189 -11.87 23.90 -24.24
CA THR A 189 -11.41 22.73 -24.98
C THR A 189 -12.48 21.66 -24.97
N GLN A 190 -12.73 21.05 -26.14
CA GLN A 190 -13.71 19.99 -26.30
C GLN A 190 -13.28 18.71 -25.57
N ILE A 191 -14.23 18.10 -24.86
CA ILE A 191 -14.04 16.84 -24.13
C ILE A 191 -14.30 15.66 -25.09
N LYS A 192 -13.42 14.65 -25.06
CA LYS A 192 -13.67 13.37 -25.73
C LYS A 192 -14.85 12.65 -25.07
N MET A 193 -15.82 12.21 -25.85
CA MET A 193 -17.07 11.68 -25.35
C MET A 193 -17.41 10.34 -26.00
N ASP A 194 -17.84 9.34 -25.26
CA ASP A 194 -18.44 8.13 -25.83
C ASP A 194 -19.88 8.41 -26.27
N LEU A 195 -20.35 7.84 -27.37
CA LEU A 195 -21.75 7.95 -27.80
C LEU A 195 -22.46 6.60 -27.63
N GLU A 196 -23.63 6.61 -27.00
CA GLU A 196 -24.47 5.42 -26.82
C GLU A 196 -25.87 5.66 -27.39
N LEU A 197 -26.22 5.01 -28.51
CA LEU A 197 -27.53 5.15 -29.16
C LEU A 197 -28.44 3.99 -28.80
N TRP A 198 -29.64 4.30 -28.33
CA TRP A 198 -30.71 3.33 -28.10
C TRP A 198 -31.86 3.61 -29.05
N VAL A 199 -32.19 2.61 -29.87
CA VAL A 199 -33.37 2.65 -30.75
C VAL A 199 -34.35 1.60 -30.26
N MET A 200 -35.56 2.03 -29.93
CA MET A 200 -36.63 1.15 -29.46
C MET A 200 -37.72 1.03 -30.53
N ILE A 201 -38.02 -0.21 -30.93
CA ILE A 201 -39.01 -0.54 -31.96
C ILE A 201 -40.20 -1.25 -31.31
N GLU A 202 -41.39 -0.68 -31.46
CA GLU A 202 -42.63 -1.23 -30.88
C GLU A 202 -42.99 -2.61 -31.50
N PRO A 203 -43.47 -3.59 -30.71
CA PRO A 203 -43.77 -4.94 -31.21
C PRO A 203 -44.77 -4.96 -32.37
N ALA A 204 -45.76 -4.07 -32.35
CA ALA A 204 -46.75 -3.93 -33.43
C ALA A 204 -46.14 -3.60 -34.80
N MET A 205 -44.85 -3.22 -34.85
CA MET A 205 -44.16 -2.79 -36.06
C MET A 205 -43.50 -3.92 -36.85
N TYR A 206 -43.35 -5.11 -36.29
CA TYR A 206 -42.77 -6.28 -36.96
C TYR A 206 -43.60 -7.54 -36.66
N GLU A 207 -43.79 -8.41 -37.65
CA GLU A 207 -44.36 -9.75 -37.40
C GLU A 207 -43.25 -10.69 -36.93
N SER A 208 -42.04 -10.50 -37.48
CA SER A 208 -40.80 -11.16 -37.09
C SER A 208 -39.65 -10.14 -37.02
N VAL A 209 -38.70 -10.33 -36.10
CA VAL A 209 -37.49 -9.49 -36.02
C VAL A 209 -36.68 -9.54 -37.33
N SER A 210 -36.79 -10.61 -38.12
CA SER A 210 -36.17 -10.72 -39.45
C SER A 210 -36.84 -9.86 -40.54
N ASP A 211 -38.03 -9.30 -40.30
CA ASP A 211 -38.62 -8.29 -41.19
C ASP A 211 -37.83 -6.98 -41.19
N LEU A 212 -36.99 -6.77 -40.16
CA LEU A 212 -36.17 -5.59 -39.97
C LEU A 212 -34.80 -5.80 -40.62
N ASN A 213 -34.60 -5.18 -41.77
CA ASN A 213 -33.28 -5.03 -42.38
C ASN A 213 -32.64 -3.75 -41.84
N ILE A 214 -31.75 -3.92 -40.86
CA ILE A 214 -30.96 -2.86 -40.26
C ILE A 214 -29.58 -2.83 -40.93
N ARG A 215 -29.32 -1.80 -41.72
CA ARG A 215 -27.99 -1.54 -42.28
C ARG A 215 -27.30 -0.47 -41.44
N SER A 216 -26.05 -0.70 -41.12
CA SER A 216 -25.24 0.26 -40.38
C SER A 216 -23.86 0.39 -40.99
N THR A 217 -23.25 1.56 -40.85
CA THR A 217 -21.86 1.81 -41.25
C THR A 217 -20.83 1.19 -40.28
N ARG A 218 -21.24 0.68 -39.10
CA ARG A 218 -20.42 -0.09 -38.13
C ARG A 218 -21.22 -1.21 -37.42
N PRO A 219 -20.60 -2.30 -36.93
CA PRO A 219 -21.31 -3.37 -36.21
C PRO A 219 -22.03 -2.86 -34.95
N PHE A 220 -23.13 -3.51 -34.57
CA PHE A 220 -23.92 -3.19 -33.37
C PHE A 220 -23.36 -3.91 -32.14
N ASP A 221 -23.61 -3.36 -30.96
CA ASP A 221 -23.13 -3.96 -29.71
C ASP A 221 -24.15 -4.95 -29.12
N ARG A 222 -25.45 -4.62 -29.07
CA ARG A 222 -26.47 -5.46 -28.41
C ARG A 222 -27.87 -5.34 -29.04
N PHE A 223 -28.57 -6.47 -29.13
CA PHE A 223 -30.02 -6.59 -29.36
C PHE A 223 -30.67 -7.16 -28.09
N ILE A 224 -31.74 -6.52 -27.59
CA ILE A 224 -32.48 -6.96 -26.41
C ILE A 224 -33.97 -6.86 -26.69
N ILE A 225 -34.74 -7.90 -26.40
CA ILE A 225 -36.20 -7.80 -26.37
C ILE A 225 -36.57 -7.47 -24.94
N LEU A 226 -37.24 -6.33 -24.71
CA LEU A 226 -37.60 -5.90 -23.36
C LEU A 226 -38.55 -6.92 -22.71
N PRO A 227 -38.13 -7.56 -21.60
CA PRO A 227 -39.01 -8.41 -20.80
C PRO A 227 -40.17 -7.62 -20.22
N ASP A 228 -41.34 -8.26 -20.14
CA ASP A 228 -42.59 -7.64 -19.66
C ASP A 228 -42.43 -7.04 -18.25
N GLU A 229 -41.75 -7.75 -17.35
CA GLU A 229 -41.47 -7.33 -15.97
C GLU A 229 -40.68 -6.00 -15.90
N ILE A 230 -39.79 -5.73 -16.87
CA ILE A 230 -38.99 -4.50 -16.93
C ILE A 230 -39.80 -3.37 -17.57
N ALA A 231 -40.58 -3.69 -18.61
CA ALA A 231 -41.44 -2.71 -19.29
C ALA A 231 -42.53 -2.17 -18.35
N GLU A 232 -43.15 -3.04 -17.55
CA GLU A 232 -44.14 -2.67 -16.54
C GLU A 232 -43.55 -1.80 -15.42
N GLY A 233 -42.34 -2.11 -14.95
CA GLY A 233 -41.67 -1.36 -13.88
C GLY A 233 -41.10 0.01 -14.29
N LEU A 234 -41.00 0.28 -15.59
CA LEU A 234 -40.41 1.50 -16.14
C LEU A 234 -41.38 2.70 -16.18
N GLU A 235 -42.71 2.49 -16.05
CA GLU A 235 -43.77 3.52 -16.05
C GLU A 235 -43.46 4.78 -16.90
N ARG A 236 -42.93 4.59 -18.11
CA ARG A 236 -42.83 5.67 -19.10
C ARG A 236 -44.04 5.55 -19.99
N ASN A 237 -44.66 6.69 -20.35
CA ASN A 237 -45.72 6.79 -21.36
C ASN A 237 -45.34 6.27 -22.78
N PHE A 238 -44.20 5.57 -22.93
CA PHE A 238 -43.50 5.30 -24.19
C PHE A 238 -42.78 3.93 -24.24
N VAL A 239 -43.00 2.98 -23.32
CA VAL A 239 -42.34 1.66 -23.39
C VAL A 239 -43.39 0.55 -23.38
N SER A 240 -43.38 -0.29 -24.41
CA SER A 240 -44.30 -1.43 -24.55
C SER A 240 -43.57 -2.75 -24.25
N PRO A 241 -44.18 -3.68 -23.49
CA PRO A 241 -43.67 -5.04 -23.33
C PRO A 241 -43.35 -5.70 -24.69
N GLY A 242 -42.21 -6.41 -24.79
CA GLY A 242 -41.76 -7.05 -26.02
C GLY A 242 -41.09 -6.14 -27.05
N ALA A 243 -40.88 -4.85 -26.77
CA ALA A 243 -40.22 -3.94 -27.72
C ALA A 243 -38.76 -4.34 -27.98
N LEU A 244 -38.34 -4.28 -29.24
CA LEU A 244 -36.96 -4.55 -29.64
C LEU A 244 -36.10 -3.32 -29.36
N CYS A 245 -35.11 -3.48 -28.49
CA CYS A 245 -34.10 -2.48 -28.15
C CYS A 245 -32.79 -2.79 -28.87
N ILE A 246 -32.29 -1.79 -29.59
CA ILE A 246 -31.00 -1.84 -30.27
C ILE A 246 -30.08 -0.86 -29.57
N ARG A 247 -28.97 -1.35 -29.01
CA ARG A 247 -27.92 -0.52 -28.42
C ARG A 247 -26.72 -0.46 -29.34
N TRP A 248 -26.21 0.76 -29.51
CA TRP A 248 -24.98 1.04 -30.25
C TRP A 248 -24.05 1.94 -29.44
N PHE A 249 -22.78 1.63 -29.38
CA PHE A 249 -21.79 2.26 -28.53
C PHE A 249 -20.55 2.64 -29.34
N PHE A 250 -20.12 3.88 -29.19
CA PHE A 250 -18.98 4.45 -29.90
C PHE A 250 -18.02 5.05 -28.90
N PRO A 251 -16.86 4.42 -28.64
CA PRO A 251 -15.85 5.00 -27.78
C PRO A 251 -15.16 6.21 -28.45
N GLU A 252 -14.81 7.22 -27.67
CA GLU A 252 -14.03 8.40 -28.10
C GLU A 252 -14.60 9.17 -29.32
N PHE A 253 -15.91 9.38 -29.36
CA PHE A 253 -16.60 10.18 -30.37
C PHE A 253 -16.23 11.69 -30.26
N SER A 254 -15.18 12.13 -30.98
CA SER A 254 -14.78 13.55 -31.12
C SER A 254 -13.87 13.80 -32.34
N GLU A 255 -14.01 14.97 -32.99
CA GLU A 255 -13.25 15.56 -34.12
C GLU A 255 -12.98 14.72 -35.39
N SER A 256 -12.84 13.39 -35.29
CA SER A 256 -12.72 12.46 -36.42
C SER A 256 -14.12 12.02 -36.85
N GLY A 257 -14.73 12.80 -37.75
CA GLY A 257 -16.09 12.61 -38.24
C GLY A 257 -16.40 11.16 -38.64
N LEU A 258 -17.31 10.53 -37.89
CA LEU A 258 -17.96 9.30 -38.31
C LEU A 258 -19.38 9.63 -38.72
N SER A 259 -19.68 9.56 -40.01
CA SER A 259 -21.06 9.46 -40.48
C SER A 259 -21.59 8.07 -40.09
N ALA A 260 -22.01 7.92 -38.84
CA ALA A 260 -22.76 6.75 -38.39
C ALA A 260 -24.17 6.87 -38.96
N GLU A 261 -24.51 6.04 -39.95
CA GLU A 261 -25.84 5.99 -40.54
C GLU A 261 -26.46 4.63 -40.21
N ILE A 262 -27.61 4.61 -39.52
CA ILE A 262 -28.44 3.41 -39.36
C ILE A 262 -29.60 3.56 -40.31
N ILE A 263 -29.74 2.63 -41.25
CA ILE A 263 -30.93 2.46 -42.07
C ILE A 263 -31.69 1.25 -41.55
N VAL A 264 -32.72 1.48 -40.74
CA VAL A 264 -33.74 0.47 -40.47
C VAL A 264 -34.69 0.49 -41.65
N SER A 265 -34.94 -0.66 -42.28
CA SER A 265 -35.93 -0.86 -43.35
C SER A 265 -36.76 -2.10 -43.09
N LYS A 266 -38.07 -2.04 -43.31
CA LYS A 266 -38.94 -3.22 -43.21
C LYS A 266 -39.22 -3.77 -44.59
N LYS A 267 -38.66 -4.93 -44.89
CA LYS A 267 -39.00 -5.71 -46.08
C LYS A 267 -39.64 -6.99 -45.60
N LYS A 268 -40.73 -7.42 -46.24
CA LYS A 268 -41.31 -8.75 -45.98
C LYS A 268 -40.18 -9.77 -46.20
N SER A 269 -39.68 -10.36 -45.13
CA SER A 269 -38.49 -11.21 -45.24
C SER A 269 -38.83 -12.45 -46.06
N THR A 270 -38.03 -12.76 -47.09
CA THR A 270 -38.13 -14.05 -47.78
C THR A 270 -37.60 -15.21 -46.93
N MET A 271 -37.09 -14.89 -45.72
CA MET A 271 -36.45 -15.80 -44.76
C MET A 271 -35.33 -16.62 -45.41
N GLU A 272 -34.66 -16.08 -46.44
CA GLU A 272 -33.67 -16.83 -47.21
C GLU A 272 -32.46 -17.26 -46.39
N ARG A 273 -32.07 -16.49 -45.37
CA ARG A 273 -30.92 -16.81 -44.50
C ARG A 273 -31.28 -17.90 -43.52
N GLU A 274 -32.41 -17.74 -42.84
CA GLU A 274 -32.99 -18.72 -41.94
C GLU A 274 -33.24 -20.04 -42.67
N LYS A 275 -33.82 -19.99 -43.88
CA LYS A 275 -33.99 -21.15 -44.77
C LYS A 275 -32.65 -21.81 -45.15
N ARG A 276 -31.57 -21.03 -45.36
CA ARG A 276 -30.23 -21.59 -45.61
C ARG A 276 -29.67 -22.28 -44.37
N TYR A 277 -29.80 -21.70 -43.17
CA TYR A 277 -29.38 -22.35 -41.93
C TYR A 277 -30.19 -23.63 -41.71
N ILE A 278 -31.51 -23.58 -41.81
CA ILE A 278 -32.40 -24.75 -41.66
C ILE A 278 -32.02 -25.83 -42.67
N LYS A 279 -31.84 -25.49 -43.95
CA LYS A 279 -31.46 -26.47 -44.98
C LYS A 279 -30.10 -27.11 -44.67
N LYS A 280 -29.13 -26.32 -44.22
CA LYS A 280 -27.78 -26.80 -43.88
C LYS A 280 -27.79 -27.70 -42.63
N ILE A 281 -28.55 -27.33 -41.60
CA ILE A 281 -28.72 -28.09 -40.36
C ILE A 281 -29.47 -29.41 -40.64
N ASN A 282 -30.61 -29.35 -41.32
CA ASN A 282 -31.43 -30.54 -41.62
C ASN A 282 -30.78 -31.48 -42.66
N SER A 283 -29.81 -31.00 -43.45
CA SER A 283 -29.08 -31.84 -44.41
C SER A 283 -28.02 -32.74 -43.76
N ASP A 284 -27.41 -32.28 -42.67
CA ASP A 284 -26.39 -33.01 -41.92
C ASP A 284 -26.26 -32.45 -40.51
N ASN A 285 -26.54 -33.29 -39.52
CA ASN A 285 -26.51 -32.93 -38.10
C ASN A 285 -25.13 -32.40 -37.65
N ASN A 286 -24.03 -32.79 -38.30
CA ASN A 286 -22.70 -32.26 -38.00
C ASN A 286 -22.55 -30.77 -38.29
N ASN A 287 -23.44 -30.20 -39.12
CA ASN A 287 -23.45 -28.78 -39.41
C ASN A 287 -24.17 -27.94 -38.35
N PHE A 288 -24.82 -28.55 -37.35
CA PHE A 288 -25.63 -27.82 -36.37
C PHE A 288 -24.83 -26.74 -35.65
N LEU A 289 -23.86 -27.10 -34.83
CA LEU A 289 -23.07 -26.15 -34.03
C LEU A 289 -22.19 -25.22 -34.88
N SER A 290 -21.73 -25.68 -36.05
CA SER A 290 -21.06 -24.79 -37.01
C SER A 290 -22.01 -23.72 -37.56
N SER A 291 -23.30 -24.05 -37.75
CA SER A 291 -24.32 -23.11 -38.18
C SER A 291 -24.75 -22.21 -37.03
N ILE A 292 -24.74 -22.69 -35.77
CA ILE A 292 -24.91 -21.86 -34.58
C ILE A 292 -23.84 -20.78 -34.51
N ASN A 293 -22.55 -21.14 -34.59
CA ASN A 293 -21.48 -20.15 -34.56
C ASN A 293 -21.62 -19.12 -35.71
N GLN A 294 -22.07 -19.56 -36.89
CA GLN A 294 -22.38 -18.66 -37.99
C GLN A 294 -23.57 -17.73 -37.68
N ILE A 295 -24.67 -18.25 -37.14
CA ILE A 295 -25.84 -17.48 -36.71
C ILE A 295 -25.45 -16.45 -35.65
N LEU A 296 -24.66 -16.84 -34.65
CA LEU A 296 -24.19 -15.94 -33.59
C LEU A 296 -23.32 -14.81 -34.14
N ASN A 297 -22.42 -15.10 -35.09
CA ASN A 297 -21.63 -14.07 -35.77
C ASN A 297 -22.49 -13.14 -36.64
N ASP A 298 -23.41 -13.71 -37.43
CA ASP A 298 -24.31 -12.95 -38.30
C ASP A 298 -25.26 -12.06 -37.48
N SER A 299 -25.65 -12.49 -36.28
CA SER A 299 -26.46 -11.72 -35.33
C SER A 299 -25.80 -10.44 -34.81
N ARG A 300 -24.48 -10.26 -35.00
CA ARG A 300 -23.78 -9.00 -34.72
C ARG A 300 -24.07 -7.91 -35.74
N ILE A 301 -24.54 -8.30 -36.93
CA ILE A 301 -24.67 -7.42 -38.09
C ILE A 301 -26.14 -7.35 -38.55
N VAL A 302 -26.90 -8.44 -38.44
CA VAL A 302 -28.29 -8.51 -38.94
C VAL A 302 -29.20 -9.24 -37.95
N CYS A 303 -30.47 -8.84 -37.92
CA CYS A 303 -31.52 -9.52 -37.17
C CYS A 303 -31.77 -10.94 -37.71
N VAL A 304 -31.80 -11.94 -36.83
CA VAL A 304 -32.11 -13.34 -37.15
C VAL A 304 -33.30 -13.78 -36.30
N ASP A 305 -34.31 -14.38 -36.93
CA ASP A 305 -35.47 -14.94 -36.25
C ASP A 305 -35.19 -16.38 -35.83
N PHE A 306 -34.81 -16.52 -34.56
CA PHE A 306 -34.54 -17.82 -33.96
C PHE A 306 -35.80 -18.69 -33.86
N ASN A 307 -36.98 -18.12 -33.61
CA ASN A 307 -38.23 -18.88 -33.50
C ASN A 307 -38.57 -19.54 -34.85
N TYR A 308 -38.39 -18.79 -35.95
CA TYR A 308 -38.58 -19.35 -37.29
C TYR A 308 -37.65 -20.54 -37.59
N ILE A 309 -36.40 -20.49 -37.09
CA ILE A 309 -35.42 -21.58 -37.21
C ILE A 309 -35.84 -22.76 -36.33
N ILE A 310 -36.11 -22.51 -35.03
CA ILE A 310 -36.49 -23.51 -34.03
C ILE A 310 -37.68 -24.34 -34.52
N ASP A 311 -38.78 -23.69 -34.94
CA ASP A 311 -40.02 -24.36 -35.37
C ASP A 311 -39.84 -25.30 -36.58
N ARG A 312 -38.72 -25.18 -37.31
CA ARG A 312 -38.45 -25.89 -38.58
C ARG A 312 -37.23 -26.79 -38.55
N LEU A 313 -36.58 -26.95 -37.39
CA LEU A 313 -35.58 -27.98 -37.19
C LEU A 313 -36.26 -29.35 -36.99
N THR A 314 -35.65 -30.41 -37.51
CA THR A 314 -36.19 -31.78 -37.39
C THR A 314 -35.80 -32.49 -36.10
N ASN A 315 -34.72 -32.07 -35.44
CA ASN A 315 -34.22 -32.67 -34.21
C ASN A 315 -34.71 -31.89 -32.96
N PRO A 316 -35.48 -32.51 -32.05
CA PRO A 316 -35.97 -31.88 -30.82
C PRO A 316 -34.86 -31.36 -29.88
N GLU A 317 -33.71 -32.02 -29.82
CA GLU A 317 -32.58 -31.55 -28.98
C GLU A 317 -31.98 -30.25 -29.51
N PHE A 318 -31.94 -30.10 -30.85
CA PHE A 318 -31.46 -28.88 -31.49
C PHE A 318 -32.43 -27.72 -31.28
N GLN A 319 -33.73 -27.99 -31.29
CA GLN A 319 -34.77 -27.01 -30.94
C GLN A 319 -34.57 -26.52 -29.51
N ARG A 320 -34.49 -27.45 -28.55
CA ARG A 320 -34.31 -27.15 -27.13
C ARG A 320 -33.03 -26.37 -26.84
N PHE A 321 -31.90 -26.75 -27.48
CA PHE A 321 -30.64 -26.01 -27.39
C PHE A 321 -30.80 -24.55 -27.85
N LEU A 322 -31.41 -24.34 -29.02
CA LEU A 322 -31.61 -23.02 -29.60
C LEU A 322 -32.57 -22.15 -28.78
N GLU A 323 -33.63 -22.75 -28.21
CA GLU A 323 -34.55 -22.03 -27.33
C GLU A 323 -33.84 -21.46 -26.09
N ILE A 324 -32.98 -22.26 -25.45
CA ILE A 324 -32.22 -21.82 -24.28
C ILE A 324 -31.21 -20.75 -24.69
N LEU A 325 -30.47 -20.98 -25.78
CA LEU A 325 -29.49 -20.01 -26.30
C LEU A 325 -30.15 -18.67 -26.68
N PHE A 326 -31.32 -18.71 -27.31
CA PHE A 326 -32.11 -17.53 -27.64
C PHE A 326 -32.51 -16.75 -26.39
N LYS A 327 -32.99 -17.44 -25.34
CA LYS A 327 -33.33 -16.82 -24.05
C LYS A 327 -32.11 -16.15 -23.41
N LEU A 328 -30.96 -16.80 -23.43
CA LEU A 328 -29.70 -16.25 -22.90
C LEU A 328 -29.22 -15.03 -23.72
N MET A 329 -29.47 -15.00 -25.03
CA MET A 329 -29.08 -13.88 -25.88
C MET A 329 -29.98 -12.64 -25.70
N TYR A 330 -31.30 -12.83 -25.74
CA TYR A 330 -32.27 -11.74 -25.91
C TYR A 330 -33.03 -11.36 -24.64
N HIS A 331 -33.34 -12.32 -23.76
CA HIS A 331 -34.13 -12.08 -22.55
C HIS A 331 -33.27 -11.78 -21.32
N ARG A 332 -32.15 -12.52 -21.15
CA ARG A 332 -31.13 -12.26 -20.10
C ARG A 332 -31.71 -12.12 -18.68
N ASP A 333 -32.72 -12.91 -18.36
CA ASP A 333 -33.39 -12.93 -17.06
C ASP A 333 -32.94 -14.15 -16.21
N ASP A 334 -33.28 -14.15 -14.93
CA ASP A 334 -32.95 -15.24 -14.02
C ASP A 334 -33.55 -16.58 -14.48
N LYS A 335 -34.71 -16.54 -15.17
CA LYS A 335 -35.35 -17.70 -15.78
C LYS A 335 -34.48 -18.29 -16.89
N ALA A 336 -33.94 -17.49 -17.80
CA ALA A 336 -33.01 -17.92 -18.84
C ALA A 336 -31.72 -18.50 -18.23
N LEU A 337 -31.17 -17.80 -17.23
CA LEU A 337 -29.94 -18.21 -16.58
C LEU A 337 -30.09 -19.51 -15.77
N SER A 338 -31.28 -19.81 -15.23
CA SER A 338 -31.57 -21.08 -14.54
C SER A 338 -31.47 -22.31 -15.46
N LYS A 339 -31.57 -22.10 -16.78
CA LYS A 339 -31.50 -23.16 -17.81
C LYS A 339 -30.08 -23.46 -18.29
N LEU A 340 -29.05 -22.84 -17.70
CA LEU A 340 -27.66 -23.13 -18.07
C LEU A 340 -27.26 -24.58 -17.79
N GLY A 341 -27.76 -25.18 -16.69
CA GLY A 341 -27.54 -26.60 -16.41
C GLY A 341 -28.18 -27.50 -17.47
N GLU A 342 -29.45 -27.22 -17.82
CA GLU A 342 -30.18 -27.89 -18.90
C GLU A 342 -29.44 -27.81 -20.25
N LEU A 343 -28.76 -26.69 -20.52
CA LEU A 343 -27.94 -26.50 -21.72
C LEU A 343 -26.68 -27.38 -21.71
N VAL A 344 -26.03 -27.53 -20.56
CA VAL A 344 -24.84 -28.39 -20.40
C VAL A 344 -25.22 -29.86 -20.60
N ASP A 345 -26.36 -30.29 -20.07
CA ASP A 345 -26.87 -31.66 -20.24
C ASP A 345 -27.09 -31.98 -21.73
N ILE A 346 -27.74 -31.07 -22.47
CA ILE A 346 -27.93 -31.24 -23.93
C ILE A 346 -26.58 -31.27 -24.65
N LEU A 347 -25.64 -30.40 -24.27
CA LEU A 347 -24.32 -30.34 -24.89
C LEU A 347 -23.46 -31.59 -24.61
N GLU A 348 -23.73 -32.31 -23.52
CA GLU A 348 -23.05 -33.56 -23.18
C GLU A 348 -23.26 -34.62 -24.26
N ASP A 349 -24.51 -34.76 -24.73
CA ASP A 349 -24.89 -35.69 -25.80
C ASP A 349 -24.40 -35.23 -27.18
N LEU A 350 -24.21 -33.92 -27.37
CA LEU A 350 -23.77 -33.31 -28.62
C LEU A 350 -22.25 -33.20 -28.78
N GLN A 351 -21.45 -33.69 -27.83
CA GLN A 351 -19.98 -33.59 -27.87
C GLN A 351 -19.33 -34.19 -29.12
N LYS A 352 -19.96 -35.22 -29.71
CA LYS A 352 -19.46 -35.91 -30.92
C LYS A 352 -19.57 -35.05 -32.19
N LEU A 353 -20.40 -34.00 -32.17
CA LEU A 353 -20.55 -33.08 -33.30
C LEU A 353 -19.36 -32.14 -33.41
N LYS A 354 -19.13 -31.60 -34.61
CA LYS A 354 -18.11 -30.56 -34.84
C LYS A 354 -18.41 -29.33 -33.96
N TYR A 355 -17.43 -28.87 -33.18
CA TYR A 355 -17.55 -27.84 -32.11
C TYR A 355 -18.31 -28.27 -30.84
N GLY A 356 -18.78 -29.52 -30.73
CA GLY A 356 -19.51 -30.04 -29.56
C GLY A 356 -18.74 -29.92 -28.25
N ARG A 357 -17.49 -30.40 -28.25
CA ARG A 357 -16.58 -30.28 -27.09
C ARG A 357 -16.37 -28.83 -26.65
N TYR A 358 -16.14 -27.91 -27.60
CA TYR A 358 -15.96 -26.49 -27.29
C TYR A 358 -17.15 -25.94 -26.49
N TYR A 359 -18.37 -26.10 -27.01
CA TYR A 359 -19.57 -25.59 -26.37
C TYR A 359 -19.82 -26.27 -25.02
N PHE A 360 -19.67 -27.59 -24.93
CA PHE A 360 -19.82 -28.32 -23.67
C PHE A 360 -18.87 -27.78 -22.60
N HIS A 361 -17.57 -27.70 -22.88
CA HIS A 361 -16.59 -27.21 -21.90
C HIS A 361 -16.81 -25.74 -21.53
N MET A 362 -17.11 -24.87 -22.50
CA MET A 362 -17.37 -23.45 -22.26
C MET A 362 -18.57 -23.24 -21.33
N TYR A 363 -19.73 -23.84 -21.64
CA TYR A 363 -20.95 -23.64 -20.85
C TYR A 363 -20.91 -24.39 -19.50
N ARG A 364 -20.17 -25.50 -19.42
CA ARG A 364 -19.87 -26.18 -18.15
C ARG A 364 -19.02 -25.31 -17.23
N LEU A 365 -17.97 -24.66 -17.77
CA LEU A 365 -17.14 -23.73 -17.03
C LEU A 365 -17.96 -22.51 -16.55
N LEU A 366 -18.76 -21.91 -17.43
CA LEU A 366 -19.65 -20.78 -17.08
C LEU A 366 -20.62 -21.13 -15.96
N THR A 367 -21.23 -22.31 -16.01
CA THR A 367 -22.18 -22.78 -14.99
C THR A 367 -21.49 -22.92 -13.64
N GLN A 368 -20.27 -23.46 -13.59
CA GLN A 368 -19.51 -23.59 -12.35
C GLN A 368 -19.02 -22.26 -11.80
N MET A 369 -18.48 -21.38 -12.66
CA MET A 369 -18.03 -20.06 -12.25
C MET A 369 -19.17 -19.22 -11.67
N ARG A 370 -20.40 -19.40 -12.17
CA ARG A 370 -21.62 -18.75 -11.68
C ARG A 370 -22.19 -19.38 -10.40
N ALA A 371 -21.84 -20.63 -10.09
CA ALA A 371 -22.32 -21.31 -8.90
C ALA A 371 -21.52 -20.98 -7.63
N CYS A 372 -20.44 -20.19 -7.72
CA CYS A 372 -19.67 -19.76 -6.55
C CYS A 372 -20.49 -18.82 -5.65
N GLU A 373 -20.59 -19.14 -4.37
CA GLU A 373 -21.29 -18.32 -3.36
C GLU A 373 -20.32 -17.63 -2.39
N GLU A 374 -19.10 -18.17 -2.26
CA GLU A 374 -18.01 -17.64 -1.44
C GLU A 374 -16.69 -17.55 -2.22
N VAL A 375 -15.74 -16.75 -1.74
CA VAL A 375 -14.38 -16.68 -2.33
C VAL A 375 -13.69 -18.03 -2.29
N LYS A 376 -13.93 -18.82 -1.24
CA LYS A 376 -13.44 -20.19 -1.10
C LYS A 376 -13.87 -21.08 -2.27
N ASP A 377 -15.07 -20.89 -2.83
CA ASP A 377 -15.52 -21.70 -3.97
C ASP A 377 -14.71 -21.41 -5.22
N ILE A 378 -14.27 -20.17 -5.42
CA ILE A 378 -13.41 -19.79 -6.55
C ILE A 378 -12.06 -20.51 -6.44
N VAL A 379 -11.52 -20.58 -5.22
CA VAL A 379 -10.18 -21.14 -4.93
C VAL A 379 -10.18 -22.67 -4.92
N THR A 380 -11.20 -23.28 -4.30
CA THR A 380 -11.23 -24.73 -4.01
C THR A 380 -11.99 -25.55 -5.05
N SER A 381 -12.75 -24.91 -5.93
CA SER A 381 -13.43 -25.63 -7.00
C SER A 381 -12.46 -26.12 -8.08
N ASN A 382 -12.90 -27.14 -8.82
CA ASN A 382 -12.17 -27.65 -10.00
C ASN A 382 -12.18 -26.69 -11.20
N ILE A 383 -12.53 -25.40 -11.03
CA ILE A 383 -12.61 -24.41 -12.12
C ILE A 383 -11.23 -24.24 -12.77
N LYS A 384 -10.16 -24.07 -11.97
CA LYS A 384 -8.78 -23.88 -12.48
C LYS A 384 -8.32 -25.06 -13.33
N LYS A 385 -8.54 -26.28 -12.84
CA LYS A 385 -8.23 -27.53 -13.55
C LYS A 385 -9.04 -27.68 -14.84
N ARG A 386 -10.32 -27.34 -14.83
CA ARG A 386 -11.18 -27.43 -16.03
C ARG A 386 -10.86 -26.35 -17.05
N LEU A 387 -10.40 -25.19 -16.61
CA LEU A 387 -9.87 -24.15 -17.48
C LEU A 387 -8.58 -24.62 -18.18
N GLU A 388 -7.73 -25.39 -17.51
CA GLU A 388 -6.57 -26.06 -18.12
C GLU A 388 -7.01 -27.10 -19.16
N GLU A 389 -7.90 -28.03 -18.79
CA GLU A 389 -8.46 -29.03 -19.69
C GLU A 389 -9.09 -28.39 -20.96
N PHE A 390 -9.72 -27.23 -20.82
CA PHE A 390 -10.32 -26.52 -21.93
C PHE A 390 -9.30 -25.91 -22.90
N VAL A 391 -8.16 -25.40 -22.40
CA VAL A 391 -7.14 -24.72 -23.23
C VAL A 391 -6.27 -25.72 -24.01
N ASP A 392 -6.14 -26.95 -23.54
CA ASP A 392 -5.31 -28.00 -24.14
C ASP A 392 -5.91 -28.65 -25.41
N GLU A 393 -7.12 -28.27 -25.84
CA GLU A 393 -7.74 -28.67 -27.12
C GLU A 393 -7.81 -27.52 -28.16
N PRO A 394 -6.67 -27.02 -28.69
CA PRO A 394 -6.58 -25.78 -29.46
C PRO A 394 -7.29 -25.79 -30.83
N GLN A 395 -7.73 -26.94 -31.31
CA GLN A 395 -8.27 -27.15 -32.66
C GLN A 395 -9.57 -26.38 -32.96
N PHE A 396 -10.28 -25.86 -31.95
CA PHE A 396 -11.58 -25.18 -32.12
C PHE A 396 -11.73 -23.87 -31.31
N ILE A 397 -10.66 -23.36 -30.71
CA ILE A 397 -10.72 -22.20 -29.81
C ILE A 397 -10.22 -20.95 -30.57
N ASN A 398 -10.99 -19.86 -30.53
CA ASN A 398 -10.51 -18.60 -31.11
C ASN A 398 -9.45 -17.95 -30.18
N LYS A 399 -8.59 -17.08 -30.75
CA LYS A 399 -7.54 -16.38 -30.00
C LYS A 399 -8.06 -15.59 -28.77
N ALA A 400 -9.25 -15.01 -28.85
CA ALA A 400 -9.86 -14.27 -27.75
C ALA A 400 -10.24 -15.17 -26.57
N VAL A 401 -10.72 -16.39 -26.81
CA VAL A 401 -11.05 -17.34 -25.74
C VAL A 401 -9.77 -17.88 -25.07
N ILE A 402 -8.68 -18.06 -25.84
CA ILE A 402 -7.36 -18.36 -25.28
C ILE A 402 -6.86 -17.22 -24.39
N ASP A 403 -6.92 -15.97 -24.90
CA ASP A 403 -6.52 -14.78 -24.14
C ASP A 403 -7.34 -14.69 -22.83
N LEU A 404 -8.67 -14.80 -22.93
CA LEU A 404 -9.57 -14.78 -21.79
C LEU A 404 -9.24 -15.86 -20.75
N SER A 405 -8.95 -17.08 -21.20
CA SER A 405 -8.65 -18.20 -20.30
C SER A 405 -7.33 -17.98 -19.56
N ARG A 406 -6.32 -17.41 -20.23
CA ARG A 406 -5.06 -17.03 -19.57
C ARG A 406 -5.28 -15.96 -18.51
N GLU A 407 -6.04 -14.91 -18.85
CA GLU A 407 -6.29 -13.80 -17.93
C GLU A 407 -7.17 -14.22 -16.74
N LEU A 408 -8.15 -15.11 -16.95
CA LEU A 408 -8.97 -15.70 -15.88
C LEU A 408 -8.12 -16.52 -14.91
N ARG A 409 -7.14 -17.27 -15.41
CA ARG A 409 -6.19 -17.99 -14.55
C ARG A 409 -5.40 -17.03 -13.67
N GLY A 410 -4.85 -15.97 -14.26
CA GLY A 410 -4.14 -14.94 -13.51
C GLY A 410 -5.03 -14.27 -12.46
N LEU A 411 -6.31 -14.02 -12.76
CA LEU A 411 -7.27 -13.53 -11.77
C LEU A 411 -7.46 -14.52 -10.61
N MET A 412 -7.64 -15.82 -10.91
CA MET A 412 -7.80 -16.85 -9.89
C MET A 412 -6.58 -16.98 -8.98
N ASP A 413 -5.36 -16.86 -9.52
CA ASP A 413 -4.12 -16.89 -8.72
C ASP A 413 -4.06 -15.73 -7.71
N ILE A 414 -4.48 -14.53 -8.12
CA ILE A 414 -4.54 -13.35 -7.25
C ILE A 414 -5.65 -13.51 -6.20
N ILE A 415 -6.80 -14.10 -6.56
CA ILE A 415 -7.90 -14.40 -5.63
C ILE A 415 -7.48 -15.47 -4.60
N GLU A 416 -6.76 -16.50 -5.02
CA GLU A 416 -6.21 -17.54 -4.16
C GLU A 416 -5.24 -16.96 -3.13
N GLN A 417 -4.34 -16.08 -3.57
CA GLN A 417 -3.49 -15.29 -2.68
C GLN A 417 -4.33 -14.48 -1.68
N PHE A 418 -5.28 -13.68 -2.17
CA PHE A 418 -6.17 -12.86 -1.34
C PHE A 418 -6.91 -13.66 -0.25
N TYR A 419 -7.30 -14.90 -0.54
CA TYR A 419 -8.01 -15.78 0.38
C TYR A 419 -7.10 -16.32 1.50
N TYR A 420 -5.87 -16.76 1.17
CA TYR A 420 -4.97 -17.36 2.16
C TYR A 420 -4.12 -16.36 2.94
N TYR A 421 -3.93 -15.13 2.43
CA TYR A 421 -3.21 -14.09 3.15
C TYR A 421 -4.02 -13.58 4.35
N ASN A 422 -3.45 -13.75 5.55
CA ASN A 422 -3.96 -13.18 6.80
C ASN A 422 -3.30 -11.85 7.17
N ILE A 423 -2.42 -11.33 6.31
CA ILE A 423 -1.76 -10.03 6.51
C ILE A 423 -2.63 -8.95 5.87
N PRO A 424 -3.13 -7.96 6.63
CA PRO A 424 -4.04 -6.94 6.11
C PRO A 424 -3.47 -6.14 4.94
N GLU A 425 -2.21 -5.73 5.04
CA GLU A 425 -1.54 -4.89 4.04
C GLU A 425 -1.45 -5.58 2.67
N GLU A 426 -1.14 -6.87 2.66
CA GLU A 426 -1.13 -7.69 1.45
C GLU A 426 -2.55 -7.89 0.93
N LYS A 427 -3.53 -8.13 1.79
CA LYS A 427 -4.94 -8.29 1.41
C LYS A 427 -5.50 -7.03 0.72
N TYR A 428 -5.11 -5.83 1.18
CA TYR A 428 -5.39 -4.55 0.51
C TYR A 428 -4.81 -4.49 -0.91
N THR A 429 -3.56 -4.89 -1.08
CA THR A 429 -2.85 -4.87 -2.36
C THR A 429 -3.46 -5.86 -3.34
N GLN A 430 -3.75 -7.08 -2.88
CA GLN A 430 -4.35 -8.14 -3.69
C GLN A 430 -5.76 -7.74 -4.14
N ARG A 431 -6.59 -7.15 -3.27
CA ARG A 431 -7.90 -6.61 -3.67
C ARG A 431 -7.79 -5.63 -4.83
N LYS A 432 -6.85 -4.69 -4.77
CA LYS A 432 -6.64 -3.72 -5.87
C LYS A 432 -6.22 -4.42 -7.17
N GLY A 433 -5.35 -5.43 -7.08
CA GLY A 433 -4.96 -6.27 -8.20
C GLY A 433 -6.16 -6.98 -8.83
N ILE A 434 -7.00 -7.62 -8.00
CA ILE A 434 -8.24 -8.32 -8.40
C ILE A 434 -9.17 -7.37 -9.16
N LEU A 435 -9.49 -6.21 -8.60
CA LEU A 435 -10.42 -5.25 -9.21
C LEU A 435 -9.90 -4.73 -10.55
N THR A 436 -8.60 -4.47 -10.66
CA THR A 436 -7.96 -4.06 -11.91
C THR A 436 -8.07 -5.17 -12.95
N LYS A 437 -7.80 -6.42 -12.55
CA LYS A 437 -7.82 -7.57 -13.45
C LYS A 437 -9.23 -7.93 -13.93
N ILE A 438 -10.23 -7.80 -13.06
CA ILE A 438 -11.65 -7.94 -13.42
C ILE A 438 -12.03 -6.91 -14.49
N ALA A 439 -11.55 -5.67 -14.38
CA ALA A 439 -11.83 -4.64 -15.38
C ALA A 439 -11.20 -4.95 -16.75
N GLU A 440 -9.96 -5.45 -16.79
CA GLU A 440 -9.30 -5.91 -18.03
C GLU A 440 -10.06 -7.09 -18.68
N LEU A 441 -10.47 -8.06 -17.87
CA LEU A 441 -11.23 -9.23 -18.34
C LEU A 441 -12.60 -8.84 -18.90
N ARG A 442 -13.26 -7.84 -18.31
CA ARG A 442 -14.54 -7.31 -18.80
C ARG A 442 -14.38 -6.70 -20.19
N ASP A 443 -13.32 -5.94 -20.42
CA ASP A 443 -12.99 -5.35 -21.72
C ASP A 443 -12.77 -6.43 -22.81
N ILE A 444 -12.02 -7.49 -22.47
CA ILE A 444 -11.83 -8.66 -23.35
C ILE A 444 -13.16 -9.32 -23.69
N ALA A 445 -14.02 -9.54 -22.69
CA ALA A 445 -15.32 -10.19 -22.86
C ALA A 445 -16.28 -9.36 -23.72
N ASP A 446 -16.37 -8.06 -23.50
CA ASP A 446 -17.28 -7.18 -24.26
C ASP A 446 -16.84 -7.00 -25.72
N HIS A 447 -15.54 -6.92 -25.99
CA HIS A 447 -15.05 -6.58 -27.34
C HIS A 447 -14.67 -7.78 -28.20
N LYS A 448 -14.22 -8.89 -27.60
CA LYS A 448 -13.68 -10.02 -28.37
C LYS A 448 -14.55 -11.29 -28.39
N LEU A 449 -15.53 -11.43 -27.48
CA LEU A 449 -16.43 -12.59 -27.44
C LEU A 449 -17.76 -12.31 -28.16
N ILE A 450 -18.51 -13.38 -28.44
CA ILE A 450 -19.83 -13.31 -29.06
C ILE A 450 -20.91 -13.52 -27.98
N ASN A 451 -22.10 -12.95 -28.17
CA ASN A 451 -23.23 -13.22 -27.28
C ASN A 451 -23.71 -14.68 -27.43
N PRO A 452 -24.16 -15.36 -26.37
CA PRO A 452 -24.33 -14.86 -25.00
C PRO A 452 -23.09 -15.01 -24.09
N GLU A 453 -22.00 -15.63 -24.57
CA GLU A 453 -20.77 -15.87 -23.78
C GLU A 453 -20.17 -14.57 -23.23
N SER A 454 -20.12 -13.53 -24.07
CA SER A 454 -19.71 -12.18 -23.66
C SER A 454 -20.48 -11.68 -22.43
N TYR A 455 -21.82 -11.77 -22.48
CA TYR A 455 -22.70 -11.37 -21.39
C TYR A 455 -22.51 -12.20 -20.13
N LEU A 456 -22.45 -13.53 -20.25
CA LEU A 456 -22.31 -14.43 -19.11
C LEU A 456 -21.00 -14.20 -18.36
N ILE A 457 -19.92 -13.87 -19.06
CA ILE A 457 -18.63 -13.60 -18.42
C ILE A 457 -18.57 -12.19 -17.84
N ALA A 458 -18.85 -11.17 -18.66
CA ALA A 458 -18.72 -9.77 -18.26
C ALA A 458 -19.69 -9.38 -17.15
N GLU A 459 -20.94 -9.85 -17.25
CA GLU A 459 -22.04 -9.36 -16.43
C GLU A 459 -22.49 -10.32 -15.32
N GLU A 460 -22.37 -11.63 -15.52
CA GLU A 460 -22.77 -12.59 -14.48
C GLU A 460 -21.58 -13.01 -13.62
N VAL A 461 -20.56 -13.62 -14.23
CA VAL A 461 -19.41 -14.20 -13.50
C VAL A 461 -18.54 -13.14 -12.85
N LEU A 462 -17.97 -12.21 -13.63
CA LEU A 462 -17.00 -11.24 -13.11
C LEU A 462 -17.62 -10.29 -12.07
N ASN A 463 -18.87 -9.88 -12.28
CA ASN A 463 -19.62 -9.07 -11.33
C ASN A 463 -19.95 -9.81 -10.02
N MET A 464 -20.19 -11.12 -10.10
CA MET A 464 -20.39 -11.93 -8.91
C MET A 464 -19.09 -12.07 -8.13
N TRP A 465 -17.99 -12.42 -8.80
CA TRP A 465 -16.68 -12.57 -8.15
C TRP A 465 -16.20 -11.26 -7.52
N GLU A 466 -16.38 -10.13 -8.21
CA GLU A 466 -16.12 -8.79 -7.64
C GLU A 466 -16.85 -8.61 -6.29
N ARG A 467 -18.14 -8.97 -6.21
CA ARG A 467 -18.92 -8.88 -4.98
C ARG A 467 -18.43 -9.81 -3.87
N LEU A 468 -18.03 -11.04 -4.22
CA LEU A 468 -17.55 -12.01 -3.25
C LEU A 468 -16.25 -11.54 -2.61
N VAL A 469 -15.30 -11.04 -3.41
CA VAL A 469 -14.04 -10.49 -2.91
C VAL A 469 -14.25 -9.27 -2.03
N GLU A 470 -15.15 -8.36 -2.42
CA GLU A 470 -15.48 -7.18 -1.60
C GLU A 470 -16.11 -7.57 -0.25
N LYS A 471 -17.04 -8.54 -0.25
CA LYS A 471 -17.68 -9.03 0.98
C LYS A 471 -16.66 -9.67 1.94
N GLU A 472 -15.78 -10.53 1.42
CA GLU A 472 -14.70 -11.18 2.18
C GLU A 472 -13.73 -10.16 2.78
N PHE A 473 -13.45 -9.10 2.03
CA PHE A 473 -12.58 -8.01 2.46
C PHE A 473 -13.20 -7.19 3.61
N GLU A 474 -14.48 -6.84 3.49
CA GLU A 474 -15.21 -6.09 4.52
C GLU A 474 -15.31 -6.83 5.84
N GLN A 475 -15.43 -8.17 5.81
CA GLN A 475 -15.44 -8.99 7.03
C GLN A 475 -14.06 -9.05 7.72
N PHE A 476 -12.98 -8.93 6.95
CA PHE A 476 -11.62 -9.01 7.45
C PHE A 476 -11.15 -7.71 8.13
N ILE A 477 -11.54 -6.54 7.59
CA ILE A 477 -11.04 -5.24 8.04
C ILE A 477 -11.99 -4.68 9.11
N GLY A 478 -11.63 -4.88 10.37
CA GLY A 478 -12.32 -4.24 11.51
C GLY A 478 -12.24 -2.71 11.49
N SER A 479 -12.47 -2.06 12.63
CA SER A 479 -12.32 -0.60 12.77
C SER A 479 -10.88 -0.21 13.15
N PRO A 480 -10.36 0.95 12.70
CA PRO A 480 -9.09 1.46 13.18
C PRO A 480 -9.09 1.64 14.70
N LYS A 481 -7.98 1.31 15.37
CA LYS A 481 -7.80 1.51 16.82
C LYS A 481 -6.42 2.03 17.13
N LEU A 482 -6.35 3.16 17.82
CA LEU A 482 -5.09 3.76 18.27
C LEU A 482 -4.91 3.62 19.77
N ASN A 483 -3.66 3.51 20.19
CA ASN A 483 -3.23 3.71 21.56
C ASN A 483 -2.38 4.98 21.62
N VAL A 484 -2.82 5.96 22.41
CA VAL A 484 -2.16 7.26 22.57
C VAL A 484 -1.71 7.41 24.01
N LYS A 485 -0.41 7.60 24.21
CA LYS A 485 0.21 7.82 25.53
C LYS A 485 0.90 9.17 25.56
N LEU A 486 0.65 9.97 26.60
CA LEU A 486 1.45 11.15 26.91
C LEU A 486 2.66 10.71 27.75
N ASN A 487 3.87 10.94 27.24
CA ASN A 487 5.10 10.60 27.95
C ASN A 487 5.46 11.67 28.98
N THR A 488 5.13 12.94 28.70
CA THR A 488 5.46 14.08 29.56
C THR A 488 4.30 14.44 30.49
N LYS A 489 4.03 13.59 31.47
CA LYS A 489 2.90 13.75 32.39
C LYS A 489 3.18 14.74 33.51
N LYS A 490 4.43 14.79 33.99
CA LYS A 490 4.85 15.67 35.09
C LYS A 490 5.88 16.66 34.58
N LEU A 491 5.47 17.91 34.50
CA LEU A 491 6.25 19.01 33.93
C LEU A 491 6.46 20.10 34.99
N PHE A 492 7.50 20.88 34.84
CA PHE A 492 7.68 22.10 35.61
C PHE A 492 6.89 23.24 34.98
N ASP A 493 6.26 24.04 35.83
CA ASP A 493 5.53 25.23 35.36
C ASP A 493 6.50 26.23 34.74
N SER A 494 6.29 26.54 33.46
CA SER A 494 7.10 27.46 32.68
C SER A 494 6.29 28.03 31.52
N GLU A 495 6.74 29.14 30.94
CA GLU A 495 6.07 29.75 29.78
C GLU A 495 6.01 28.83 28.55
N ARG A 496 6.88 27.82 28.49
CA ARG A 496 7.02 26.86 27.38
C ARG A 496 7.20 25.46 27.93
N ILE A 497 6.14 24.66 27.89
CA ILE A 497 6.19 23.24 28.21
C ILE A 497 6.04 22.38 26.95
N TYR A 498 6.77 21.27 26.92
CA TYR A 498 6.84 20.36 25.78
C TYR A 498 6.00 19.10 26.06
N LEU A 499 5.00 18.88 25.23
CA LEU A 499 4.12 17.72 25.26
C LEU A 499 4.57 16.70 24.22
N ILE A 500 5.05 15.53 24.68
CA ILE A 500 5.54 14.47 23.82
C ILE A 500 4.61 13.28 23.93
N PHE A 501 4.04 12.86 22.80
CA PHE A 501 3.10 11.76 22.73
C PHE A 501 3.76 10.54 22.09
N ASN A 502 3.21 9.36 22.35
CA ASN A 502 3.47 8.14 21.61
C ASN A 502 2.13 7.60 21.10
N ILE A 503 2.00 7.48 19.79
CA ILE A 503 0.83 6.98 19.09
C ILE A 503 1.20 5.67 18.40
N THR A 504 0.49 4.59 18.73
CA THR A 504 0.63 3.29 18.07
C THR A 504 -0.72 2.82 17.52
N ASN A 505 -0.68 2.14 16.39
CA ASN A 505 -1.86 1.47 15.85
C ASN A 505 -1.94 0.07 16.43
N THR A 506 -3.08 -0.25 17.03
CA THR A 506 -3.36 -1.55 17.66
C THR A 506 -4.31 -2.41 16.82
N SER A 507 -4.83 -1.84 15.73
CA SER A 507 -5.69 -2.55 14.77
C SER A 507 -4.90 -3.03 13.56
N ASP A 508 -5.47 -4.02 12.91
CA ASP A 508 -5.04 -4.55 11.62
C ASP A 508 -5.33 -3.60 10.44
N VAL A 509 -5.98 -2.45 10.68
CA VAL A 509 -6.30 -1.45 9.64
C VAL A 509 -5.15 -0.44 9.51
N PRO A 510 -4.43 -0.39 8.39
CA PRO A 510 -3.38 0.61 8.18
C PRO A 510 -3.97 2.01 8.09
N LEU A 511 -3.33 2.95 8.79
CA LEU A 511 -3.70 4.36 8.77
C LEU A 511 -2.67 5.15 7.98
N ILE A 512 -3.11 5.92 7.00
CA ILE A 512 -2.31 6.83 6.18
C ILE A 512 -2.71 8.27 6.45
N HIS A 513 -1.83 9.21 6.09
CA HIS A 513 -2.08 10.65 6.28
C HIS A 513 -2.44 11.03 7.73
N LEU A 514 -1.70 10.49 8.72
CA LEU A 514 -1.92 10.88 10.12
C LEU A 514 -1.77 12.39 10.32
N VAL A 515 -2.80 12.97 10.93
CA VAL A 515 -2.89 14.35 11.36
C VAL A 515 -3.13 14.35 12.86
N VAL A 516 -2.33 15.08 13.62
CA VAL A 516 -2.45 15.08 15.10
C VAL A 516 -2.54 16.52 15.58
N ARG A 517 -3.60 16.96 16.23
CA ARG A 517 -3.74 18.36 16.63
C ARG A 517 -4.06 18.45 18.10
N LEU A 518 -3.45 19.40 18.79
CA LEU A 518 -3.98 19.84 20.07
C LEU A 518 -5.17 20.74 19.83
N GLN A 519 -6.30 20.45 20.49
CA GLN A 519 -7.45 21.33 20.44
C GLN A 519 -7.17 22.64 21.18
N LEU A 520 -7.84 23.71 20.75
CA LEU A 520 -7.75 25.00 21.43
C LEU A 520 -8.45 24.91 22.79
N SER A 521 -7.87 25.54 23.81
CA SER A 521 -8.38 25.52 25.17
C SER A 521 -8.09 26.85 25.84
N GLU A 522 -8.92 27.27 26.80
CA GLU A 522 -8.63 28.42 27.65
C GLU A 522 -7.50 28.15 28.66
N GLN A 523 -7.17 26.87 28.89
CA GLN A 523 -6.16 26.47 29.88
C GLN A 523 -4.71 26.61 29.41
N TYR A 524 -4.48 26.83 28.10
CA TYR A 524 -3.14 26.97 27.53
C TYR A 524 -3.18 27.68 26.17
N ASP A 525 -2.08 28.34 25.81
CA ASP A 525 -1.86 28.81 24.44
C ASP A 525 -0.94 27.85 23.68
N ILE A 526 -1.33 27.45 22.47
CA ILE A 526 -0.46 26.70 21.56
C ILE A 526 0.44 27.69 20.82
N TYR A 527 1.74 27.42 20.77
CA TYR A 527 2.69 28.29 20.06
C TYR A 527 2.43 28.32 18.54
N PRO A 528 2.57 29.46 17.85
CA PRO A 528 2.18 29.61 16.43
C PRO A 528 2.89 28.65 15.46
N GLN A 529 4.14 28.28 15.76
CA GLN A 529 4.93 27.30 14.99
C GLN A 529 4.21 25.94 14.95
N GLU A 530 3.63 25.54 16.09
CA GLU A 530 2.94 24.28 16.33
C GLU A 530 1.49 24.28 15.81
N ARG A 531 0.90 25.47 15.63
CA ARG A 531 -0.46 25.61 15.05
C ARG A 531 -0.52 25.24 13.57
N ARG A 532 0.61 25.35 12.85
CA ARG A 532 0.69 25.14 11.39
C ARG A 532 1.01 23.70 10.98
N TRP A 533 1.55 22.87 11.89
CA TRP A 533 2.15 21.60 11.49
C TRP A 533 1.67 20.43 12.33
N THR A 534 0.93 19.54 11.67
CA THR A 534 0.89 18.09 11.92
C THR A 534 0.11 17.44 10.78
N THR A 535 0.54 17.64 9.55
CA THR A 535 0.24 16.68 8.48
C THR A 535 1.55 15.99 8.18
N LYS A 536 1.87 14.91 8.90
CA LYS A 536 2.93 14.03 8.43
C LYS A 536 2.22 13.01 7.57
N ARG A 537 2.55 12.95 6.27
CA ARG A 537 2.17 11.82 5.40
C ARG A 537 2.86 10.57 5.95
N LYS A 538 2.35 10.05 7.06
CA LYS A 538 2.90 8.93 7.80
C LYS A 538 1.86 7.83 7.74
N ARG A 539 2.33 6.67 7.26
CA ARG A 539 1.61 5.40 7.33
C ARG A 539 1.92 4.82 8.72
N LEU A 540 0.88 4.46 9.48
CA LEU A 540 0.96 3.83 10.79
C LEU A 540 0.20 2.51 10.73
N THR A 541 0.98 1.45 10.68
CA THR A 541 0.54 0.06 10.64
C THR A 541 0.59 -0.53 12.04
N LYS A 542 0.01 -1.72 12.21
CA LYS A 542 -0.09 -2.37 13.51
C LYS A 542 1.29 -2.49 14.18
N SER A 543 1.31 -2.18 15.46
CA SER A 543 2.47 -2.37 16.33
C SER A 543 2.41 -3.75 16.95
N ASP A 544 3.45 -4.55 16.76
CA ASP A 544 3.57 -5.92 17.30
C ASP A 544 4.75 -6.02 18.28
N GLU A 545 4.79 -7.09 19.09
CA GLU A 545 5.80 -7.30 20.16
C GLU A 545 7.25 -7.23 19.69
N HIS A 546 7.50 -7.49 18.41
CA HIS A 546 8.84 -7.53 17.82
C HIS A 546 9.21 -6.25 17.05
N ASN A 547 8.24 -5.40 16.72
CA ASN A 547 8.46 -4.22 15.89
C ASN A 547 7.52 -3.06 16.30
N GLU A 548 7.89 -2.33 17.36
CA GLU A 548 7.12 -1.20 17.86
C GLU A 548 7.13 -0.01 16.88
N ARG A 549 6.04 0.15 16.14
CA ARG A 549 5.84 1.24 15.18
C ARG A 549 5.21 2.44 15.88
N ILE A 550 6.05 3.28 16.47
CA ILE A 550 5.61 4.46 17.24
C ILE A 550 5.66 5.74 16.39
N PHE A 551 4.61 6.54 16.47
CA PHE A 551 4.62 7.93 16.05
C PHE A 551 4.63 8.87 17.25
N SER A 552 5.70 9.66 17.38
CA SER A 552 5.90 10.56 18.51
C SER A 552 5.81 12.03 18.08
N PRO A 553 4.61 12.62 17.99
CA PRO A 553 4.48 14.05 17.78
C PRO A 553 4.82 14.82 19.06
N GLU A 554 5.40 16.00 18.87
CA GLU A 554 5.78 16.93 19.92
C GLU A 554 4.99 18.23 19.73
N PHE A 555 4.57 18.85 20.82
CA PHE A 555 3.88 20.13 20.81
C PHE A 555 4.42 21.01 21.93
N VAL A 556 4.44 22.31 21.68
CA VAL A 556 4.81 23.31 22.68
C VAL A 556 3.59 24.13 23.05
N ILE A 557 3.29 24.21 24.35
CA ILE A 557 2.20 25.02 24.88
C ILE A 557 2.71 25.96 25.98
N SER A 558 1.97 27.05 26.19
CA SER A 558 2.11 27.95 27.32
C SER A 558 0.94 27.71 28.27
N PRO A 559 1.14 27.09 29.44
CA PRO A 559 0.06 26.80 30.37
C PRO A 559 -0.46 28.08 31.03
N LYS A 560 -1.77 28.21 31.17
CA LYS A 560 -2.45 29.28 31.93
C LYS A 560 -2.96 28.80 33.28
N ASN A 561 -3.15 27.49 33.42
CA ASN A 561 -3.71 26.86 34.61
C ASN A 561 -2.65 26.06 35.36
N PHE A 562 -2.73 26.09 36.69
CA PHE A 562 -1.88 25.35 37.62
C PHE A 562 -2.75 24.76 38.75
N PRO A 563 -2.44 23.58 39.31
CA PRO A 563 -1.32 22.68 39.00
C PRO A 563 -1.62 21.67 37.89
N ASN A 564 -2.79 21.72 37.26
CA ASN A 564 -3.16 20.73 36.24
C ASN A 564 -3.67 21.43 34.98
N VAL A 565 -3.25 20.91 33.83
CA VAL A 565 -3.73 21.35 32.52
C VAL A 565 -4.39 20.16 31.84
N GLN A 566 -5.66 20.31 31.48
CA GLN A 566 -6.38 19.34 30.67
C GLN A 566 -6.12 19.62 29.19
N ILE A 567 -5.63 18.62 28.48
CA ILE A 567 -5.32 18.70 27.06
C ILE A 567 -6.19 17.71 26.28
N GLN A 568 -6.54 18.06 25.06
CA GLN A 568 -7.27 17.19 24.15
C GLN A 568 -6.47 17.06 22.86
N LEU A 569 -6.02 15.83 22.57
CA LEU A 569 -5.29 15.50 21.36
C LEU A 569 -6.24 14.86 20.35
N GLU A 570 -6.49 15.54 19.24
CA GLU A 570 -7.23 15.00 18.11
C GLU A 570 -6.28 14.26 17.17
N VAL A 571 -6.52 12.99 16.90
CA VAL A 571 -5.78 12.19 15.91
C VAL A 571 -6.71 11.85 14.75
N GLY A 572 -6.49 12.52 13.63
CA GLY A 572 -7.11 12.23 12.34
C GLY A 572 -6.22 11.34 11.48
N ALA A 573 -6.83 10.48 10.66
CA ALA A 573 -6.15 9.68 9.66
C ALA A 573 -7.12 9.30 8.53
N LEU A 574 -6.57 8.75 7.45
CA LEU A 574 -7.33 8.05 6.43
C LEU A 574 -6.98 6.57 6.50
N THR A 575 -7.94 5.69 6.28
CA THR A 575 -7.61 4.31 5.94
C THR A 575 -7.05 4.26 4.51
N GLU A 576 -6.44 3.14 4.11
CA GLU A 576 -6.05 2.89 2.71
C GLU A 576 -7.23 3.00 1.73
N GLU A 577 -8.47 2.90 2.22
CA GLU A 577 -9.71 3.06 1.44
C GLU A 577 -10.16 4.53 1.32
N GLY A 578 -9.43 5.46 1.91
CA GLY A 578 -9.82 6.87 2.00
C GLY A 578 -10.95 7.15 3.00
N LYS A 579 -11.33 6.18 3.85
CA LYS A 579 -12.28 6.43 4.95
C LYS A 579 -11.60 7.31 5.99
N LYS A 580 -12.27 8.40 6.37
CA LYS A 580 -11.80 9.30 7.42
C LYS A 580 -11.97 8.64 8.79
N PHE A 581 -10.91 8.67 9.57
CA PHE A 581 -10.87 8.31 10.97
C PHE A 581 -10.45 9.55 11.76
N ALA A 582 -11.12 9.87 12.85
CA ALA A 582 -10.72 10.93 13.77
C ALA A 582 -11.18 10.57 15.18
N GLU A 583 -10.27 10.66 16.14
CA GLU A 583 -10.55 10.36 17.55
C GLU A 583 -9.87 11.40 18.45
N ILE A 584 -10.51 11.77 19.56
CA ILE A 584 -10.00 12.75 20.52
C ILE A 584 -9.61 12.03 21.80
N PHE A 585 -8.37 12.25 22.23
CA PHE A 585 -7.78 11.65 23.42
C PHE A 585 -7.61 12.74 24.51
N PRO A 586 -8.47 12.76 25.55
CA PRO A 586 -8.31 13.66 26.67
C PRO A 586 -7.19 13.18 27.60
N MET A 587 -6.33 14.09 28.04
CA MET A 587 -5.19 13.79 28.90
C MET A 587 -4.97 14.89 29.92
N LYS A 588 -4.31 14.53 31.02
CA LYS A 588 -3.99 15.45 32.11
C LYS A 588 -2.47 15.61 32.21
N VAL A 589 -2.03 16.87 32.25
CA VAL A 589 -0.65 17.28 32.52
C VAL A 589 -0.60 17.84 33.93
N GLU A 590 0.35 17.38 34.73
CA GLU A 590 0.60 17.85 36.09
C GLU A 590 1.81 18.79 36.08
N LEU A 591 1.61 20.01 36.57
CA LEU A 591 2.62 21.04 36.69
C LEU A 591 3.11 21.12 38.13
N SER A 592 4.41 21.20 38.31
CA SER A 592 5.05 21.41 39.61
C SER A 592 5.83 22.73 39.65
N ARG A 593 5.89 23.32 40.83
CA ARG A 593 6.81 24.42 41.16
C ARG A 593 7.64 23.96 42.35
N GLU A 594 8.82 23.43 42.08
CA GLU A 594 9.75 23.07 43.15
C GLU A 594 10.82 24.14 43.30
N TYR A 595 11.01 24.63 44.53
CA TYR A 595 12.16 25.44 44.86
C TYR A 595 13.26 24.54 45.40
N ILE A 596 14.28 24.30 44.58
CA ILE A 596 15.49 23.59 44.97
C ILE A 596 16.54 24.65 45.26
N LYS A 597 17.16 24.60 46.45
CA LYS A 597 18.30 25.46 46.74
C LYS A 597 19.48 25.03 45.86
N PHE A 598 20.07 25.97 45.13
CA PHE A 598 21.23 25.66 44.28
C PHE A 598 22.39 25.10 45.11
N LYS A 599 22.89 23.96 44.65
CA LYS A 599 24.09 23.31 45.16
C LYS A 599 24.94 22.91 43.96
N GLU A 600 26.18 23.40 43.97
CA GLU A 600 27.17 23.05 42.95
C GLU A 600 27.55 21.57 43.08
N ILE A 601 27.61 20.88 41.94
CA ILE A 601 28.14 19.52 41.87
C ILE A 601 29.65 19.64 41.63
N LYS A 602 30.44 19.43 42.70
CA LYS A 602 31.90 19.56 42.63
C LYS A 602 32.58 18.46 41.81
N GLN A 603 32.03 17.25 41.84
CA GLN A 603 32.52 16.10 41.09
C GLN A 603 31.38 15.52 40.28
N ASN A 604 31.53 15.53 38.96
CA ASN A 604 30.52 15.00 38.06
C ASN A 604 30.42 13.48 38.23
N PRO A 605 29.25 12.92 38.60
CA PRO A 605 29.11 11.48 38.78
C PRO A 605 29.12 10.70 37.46
N TYR A 606 28.81 11.34 36.34
CA TYR A 606 28.73 10.69 35.02
C TYR A 606 30.11 10.45 34.41
N ILE A 607 30.34 9.19 34.05
CA ILE A 607 31.58 8.65 33.50
C ILE A 607 31.45 8.59 31.98
N VAL A 608 32.26 9.39 31.29
CA VAL A 608 32.31 9.44 29.82
C VAL A 608 33.58 8.74 29.34
N GLY A 609 33.43 7.84 28.38
CA GLY A 609 34.55 7.13 27.73
C GLY A 609 35.00 5.87 28.46
N GLU A 610 35.28 5.99 29.76
CA GLU A 610 35.77 4.89 30.58
C GLU A 610 34.67 3.88 30.96
N PRO A 611 35.00 2.58 31.11
CA PRO A 611 34.09 1.60 31.67
C PRO A 611 33.66 1.94 33.10
N VAL A 612 32.38 1.68 33.43
CA VAL A 612 31.84 1.88 34.77
C VAL A 612 32.37 0.79 35.71
N LYS A 613 33.25 1.19 36.64
CA LYS A 613 33.83 0.31 37.67
C LYS A 613 33.05 0.36 38.99
N LYS A 614 32.50 1.52 39.35
CA LYS A 614 31.77 1.71 40.61
C LYS A 614 30.33 1.21 40.49
N ARG A 615 29.91 0.35 41.42
CA ARG A 615 28.56 -0.23 41.47
C ARG A 615 27.44 0.81 41.52
N GLU A 616 27.65 1.93 42.19
CA GLU A 616 26.66 3.01 42.34
C GLU A 616 26.28 3.68 41.01
N MET A 617 27.15 3.62 40.00
CA MET A 617 26.90 4.15 38.65
C MET A 617 26.54 3.06 37.64
N PHE A 618 26.35 1.82 38.09
CA PHE A 618 26.02 0.68 37.26
C PHE A 618 24.53 0.36 37.37
N PHE A 619 23.78 0.54 36.28
CA PHE A 619 22.33 0.44 36.24
C PHE A 619 21.85 -0.69 35.33
N GLY A 620 20.79 -1.38 35.77
CA GLY A 620 20.17 -2.52 35.08
C GLY A 620 21.09 -3.74 34.99
N ARG A 621 20.81 -4.60 34.00
CA ARG A 621 21.57 -5.82 33.66
C ARG A 621 21.38 -7.01 34.62
N GLU A 622 20.51 -6.94 35.61
CA GLU A 622 20.21 -8.06 36.53
C GLU A 622 19.91 -9.39 35.81
N ASP A 623 19.23 -9.32 34.67
CA ASP A 623 18.93 -10.47 33.81
C ASP A 623 20.21 -11.12 33.24
N THR A 624 21.16 -10.29 32.83
CA THR A 624 22.47 -10.68 32.32
C THR A 624 23.28 -11.35 33.43
N PHE A 625 23.34 -10.75 34.62
CA PHE A 625 24.02 -11.37 35.77
C PHE A 625 23.37 -12.69 36.17
N LYS A 626 22.05 -12.77 36.18
CA LYS A 626 21.33 -14.01 36.51
C LYS A 626 21.68 -15.14 35.53
N LYS A 627 21.77 -14.84 34.23
CA LYS A 627 22.21 -15.81 33.21
C LYS A 627 23.65 -16.26 33.46
N ILE A 628 24.57 -15.32 33.69
CA ILE A 628 25.98 -15.62 33.94
C ILE A 628 26.16 -16.48 35.20
N ARG A 629 25.46 -16.16 36.30
CA ARG A 629 25.48 -16.99 37.53
C ARG A 629 24.96 -18.40 37.26
N GLY A 630 23.86 -18.52 36.52
CA GLY A 630 23.31 -19.82 36.13
C GLY A 630 24.30 -20.68 35.35
N THR A 631 25.13 -20.04 34.50
CA THR A 631 26.20 -20.72 33.76
C THR A 631 27.38 -21.11 34.66
N ILE A 632 27.81 -20.23 35.58
CA ILE A 632 28.99 -20.45 36.44
C ILE A 632 28.71 -21.47 37.57
N ASP A 633 27.50 -21.47 38.15
CA ASP A 633 27.13 -22.33 39.27
C ASP A 633 26.49 -23.67 38.85
N GLY A 634 26.34 -23.92 37.54
CA GLY A 634 25.70 -25.12 36.99
C GLY A 634 26.50 -26.42 37.11
N ILE A 635 25.83 -27.57 36.88
CA ILE A 635 26.41 -28.93 36.97
C ILE A 635 27.08 -29.38 35.64
N GLN A 636 26.84 -28.69 34.51
CA GLN A 636 27.47 -28.96 33.21
C GLN A 636 27.98 -27.66 32.56
N VAL A 637 29.28 -27.65 32.21
CA VAL A 637 30.08 -26.74 31.35
C VAL A 637 29.80 -25.23 31.45
N ASN A 638 30.82 -24.48 31.87
CA ASN A 638 30.74 -23.16 32.52
C ASN A 638 31.33 -22.01 31.69
N GLN A 639 31.11 -21.98 30.37
CA GLN A 639 31.70 -20.97 29.47
C GLN A 639 30.63 -19.97 29.01
N ALA A 640 30.94 -18.68 28.91
CA ALA A 640 29.97 -17.66 28.48
C ALA A 640 30.53 -16.70 27.42
N ILE A 641 29.70 -16.31 26.45
CA ILE A 641 30.03 -15.26 25.47
C ILE A 641 29.08 -14.09 25.71
N ILE A 642 29.65 -12.90 25.90
CA ILE A 642 28.90 -11.65 26.01
C ILE A 642 29.16 -10.83 24.75
N HIS A 643 28.17 -10.74 23.86
CA HIS A 643 28.31 -9.97 22.64
C HIS A 643 27.28 -8.84 22.57
N GLY A 644 27.57 -7.79 21.80
CA GLY A 644 26.69 -6.63 21.69
C GLY A 644 27.44 -5.40 21.18
N GLN A 645 26.70 -4.36 20.84
CA GLN A 645 27.26 -3.18 20.20
C GLN A 645 28.38 -2.49 20.98
N TYR A 646 29.18 -1.71 20.25
CA TYR A 646 30.22 -0.88 20.87
C TYR A 646 29.59 0.08 21.90
N ARG A 647 30.27 0.28 23.05
CA ARG A 647 29.84 1.17 24.16
C ARG A 647 28.50 0.82 24.85
N VAL A 648 27.97 -0.40 24.65
CA VAL A 648 26.74 -0.87 25.35
C VAL A 648 26.99 -1.28 26.83
N GLY A 649 28.25 -1.33 27.27
CA GLY A 649 28.62 -1.60 28.67
C GLY A 649 29.23 -2.98 28.94
N LYS A 650 29.69 -3.72 27.91
CA LYS A 650 30.30 -5.06 28.06
C LYS A 650 31.46 -5.07 29.08
N THR A 651 32.47 -4.22 28.88
CA THR A 651 33.60 -4.09 29.82
C THR A 651 33.15 -3.68 31.22
N SER A 652 32.09 -2.88 31.34
CA SER A 652 31.53 -2.50 32.65
C SER A 652 30.90 -3.71 33.36
N VAL A 653 30.18 -4.57 32.63
CA VAL A 653 29.67 -5.86 33.16
C VAL A 653 30.83 -6.72 33.66
N LEU A 654 31.92 -6.84 32.89
CA LEU A 654 33.09 -7.62 33.31
C LEU A 654 33.74 -7.07 34.60
N TYR A 655 33.80 -5.74 34.77
CA TYR A 655 34.28 -5.14 36.01
C TYR A 655 33.36 -5.44 37.20
N GLN A 656 32.05 -5.41 37.03
CA GLN A 656 31.12 -5.77 38.10
C GLN A 656 31.23 -7.26 38.46
N LEU A 657 31.42 -8.14 37.46
CA LEU A 657 31.67 -9.57 37.69
C LEU A 657 32.98 -9.82 38.43
N MET A 658 34.05 -9.06 38.16
CA MET A 658 35.30 -9.15 38.93
C MET A 658 35.05 -8.98 40.43
N ASP A 659 34.18 -8.05 40.83
CA ASP A 659 33.88 -7.81 42.24
C ASP A 659 32.90 -8.82 42.84
N GLU A 660 31.91 -9.28 42.06
CA GLU A 660 30.92 -10.26 42.51
C GLU A 660 31.50 -11.68 42.67
N LEU A 661 32.46 -12.06 41.82
CA LEU A 661 33.03 -13.42 41.79
C LEU A 661 34.22 -13.60 42.75
N LYS A 662 34.78 -12.50 43.27
CA LYS A 662 35.87 -12.53 44.24
C LYS A 662 35.50 -13.34 45.47
N GLY A 663 36.45 -14.13 45.96
CA GLY A 663 36.29 -15.00 47.13
C GLY A 663 36.13 -16.47 46.74
N LYS A 664 34.99 -16.83 46.14
CA LYS A 664 34.76 -18.21 45.65
C LYS A 664 35.69 -18.54 44.47
N TYR A 665 35.90 -17.58 43.57
CA TYR A 665 36.72 -17.73 42.36
C TYR A 665 37.94 -16.80 42.37
N VAL A 666 38.87 -17.03 41.43
CA VAL A 666 39.94 -16.10 41.06
C VAL A 666 39.58 -15.49 39.71
N PRO A 667 38.81 -14.39 39.68
CA PRO A 667 38.44 -13.74 38.43
C PRO A 667 39.65 -12.97 37.87
N VAL A 668 39.90 -13.13 36.58
CA VAL A 668 41.00 -12.51 35.84
C VAL A 668 40.40 -11.75 34.67
N LEU A 669 40.60 -10.44 34.62
CA LEU A 669 40.17 -9.63 33.48
C LEU A 669 41.36 -9.36 32.55
N ALA A 670 41.28 -9.87 31.33
CA ALA A 670 42.25 -9.69 30.27
C ALA A 670 41.65 -8.82 29.15
N ILE A 671 41.91 -7.52 29.19
CA ILE A 671 41.45 -6.57 28.17
C ILE A 671 42.47 -6.56 27.04
N THR A 672 42.11 -7.11 25.88
CA THR A 672 43.06 -7.37 24.78
C THR A 672 43.35 -6.14 23.89
N HIS A 673 43.06 -4.93 24.37
CA HIS A 673 43.14 -3.70 23.59
C HIS A 673 44.55 -3.08 23.56
N GLY A 674 44.98 -2.58 22.40
CA GLY A 674 46.10 -1.63 22.28
C GLY A 674 47.51 -2.22 22.25
N LEU A 675 47.67 -3.51 21.98
CA LEU A 675 48.98 -4.16 21.85
C LEU A 675 49.12 -4.77 20.45
N GLU A 676 50.27 -4.54 19.79
CA GLU A 676 50.64 -5.29 18.59
C GLU A 676 51.07 -6.70 19.02
N MET A 677 50.10 -7.61 19.17
CA MET A 677 50.37 -8.93 19.76
C MET A 677 50.67 -9.97 18.70
N GLY A 678 51.83 -10.62 18.80
CA GLY A 678 52.02 -11.99 18.34
C GLY A 678 51.69 -13.00 19.45
N ASP A 679 51.92 -14.28 19.18
CA ASP A 679 51.67 -15.36 20.14
C ASP A 679 52.34 -15.09 21.51
N SER A 680 53.61 -14.68 21.51
CA SER A 680 54.40 -14.48 22.73
C SER A 680 53.92 -13.29 23.57
N GLU A 681 53.57 -12.18 22.94
CA GLU A 681 53.03 -11.00 23.63
C GLU A 681 51.69 -11.32 24.30
N LEU A 682 50.79 -12.01 23.59
CA LEU A 682 49.47 -12.37 24.11
C LEU A 682 49.59 -13.28 25.34
N LEU A 683 50.41 -14.33 25.23
CA LEU A 683 50.63 -15.27 26.32
C LEU A 683 51.30 -14.60 27.53
N ARG A 684 52.28 -13.70 27.30
CA ARG A 684 52.89 -12.89 28.36
C ARG A 684 51.87 -12.01 29.06
N PHE A 685 50.99 -11.36 28.31
CA PHE A 685 49.94 -10.51 28.85
C PHE A 685 48.96 -11.32 29.71
N TRP A 686 48.44 -12.44 29.20
CA TRP A 686 47.55 -13.32 29.97
C TRP A 686 48.23 -13.86 31.23
N SER A 687 49.48 -14.32 31.13
CA SER A 687 50.24 -14.80 32.29
C SER A 687 50.43 -13.72 33.35
N THR A 688 50.65 -12.48 32.94
CA THR A 688 50.79 -11.33 33.86
C THR A 688 49.47 -11.05 34.58
N GLN A 689 48.35 -11.03 33.86
CA GLN A 689 47.03 -10.82 34.45
C GLN A 689 46.64 -11.94 35.43
N ILE A 690 46.90 -13.20 35.04
CA ILE A 690 46.63 -14.39 35.87
C ILE A 690 47.50 -14.37 37.13
N ALA A 691 48.82 -14.14 36.98
CA ALA A 691 49.75 -14.07 38.11
C ALA A 691 49.35 -12.96 39.09
N SER A 692 48.98 -11.78 38.57
CA SER A 692 48.53 -10.65 39.40
C SER A 692 47.26 -10.99 40.20
N ALA A 693 46.26 -11.60 39.55
CA ALA A 693 45.04 -12.02 40.23
C ALA A 693 45.28 -13.12 41.28
N ALA A 694 46.14 -14.09 40.97
CA ALA A 694 46.50 -15.17 41.88
C ALA A 694 47.29 -14.65 43.10
N LYS A 695 48.14 -13.63 42.91
CA LYS A 695 48.92 -13.01 43.99
C LYS A 695 48.07 -12.39 45.09
N ASN A 696 46.84 -11.96 44.77
CA ASN A 696 45.89 -11.47 45.77
C ASN A 696 45.40 -12.55 46.74
N ARG A 697 45.66 -13.83 46.46
CA ARG A 697 45.23 -14.99 47.26
C ARG A 697 46.40 -15.78 47.86
N LYS A 698 47.57 -15.78 47.20
CA LYS A 698 48.77 -16.52 47.60
C LYS A 698 50.02 -15.70 47.32
N ASP A 699 50.95 -15.65 48.27
CA ASP A 699 52.19 -14.87 48.13
C ASP A 699 53.20 -15.49 47.16
N LYS A 700 53.17 -16.83 47.01
CA LYS A 700 54.08 -17.57 46.14
C LYS A 700 53.40 -17.86 44.81
N ILE A 701 53.89 -17.23 43.75
CA ILE A 701 53.39 -17.39 42.38
C ILE A 701 54.56 -17.83 41.49
N PRO A 702 54.37 -18.80 40.57
CA PRO A 702 55.37 -19.18 39.58
C PRO A 702 55.88 -17.99 38.76
N GLU A 703 57.15 -18.04 38.35
CA GLU A 703 57.72 -17.06 37.44
C GLU A 703 57.08 -17.14 36.04
N ILE A 704 56.83 -15.98 35.43
CA ILE A 704 56.24 -15.89 34.09
C ILE A 704 57.29 -16.33 33.06
N PRO A 705 57.00 -17.32 32.18
CA PRO A 705 57.93 -17.74 31.14
C PRO A 705 58.29 -16.61 30.16
N ASP A 706 59.53 -16.62 29.67
CA ASP A 706 59.98 -15.78 28.56
C ASP A 706 59.58 -16.41 27.21
N TYR A 707 58.35 -16.16 26.78
CA TYR A 707 57.75 -16.78 25.59
C TYR A 707 58.50 -16.52 24.28
N GLU A 708 59.27 -15.43 24.17
CA GLU A 708 60.03 -15.08 22.97
C GLU A 708 61.19 -16.04 22.70
N LYS A 709 61.73 -16.67 23.75
CA LYS A 709 62.87 -17.61 23.65
C LYS A 709 62.45 -19.06 23.53
N LEU A 710 61.14 -19.34 23.51
CA LEU A 710 60.60 -20.69 23.58
C LEU A 710 60.19 -21.20 22.20
N SER A 711 60.55 -22.46 21.89
CA SER A 711 60.14 -23.14 20.67
C SER A 711 58.68 -23.62 20.67
N SER A 712 58.02 -23.63 21.84
CA SER A 712 56.63 -24.06 22.01
C SER A 712 55.93 -23.21 23.09
N PRO A 713 55.69 -21.91 22.83
CA PRO A 713 55.25 -20.95 23.84
C PRO A 713 53.87 -21.31 24.43
N TYR A 714 52.95 -21.87 23.63
CA TYR A 714 51.63 -22.32 24.09
C TYR A 714 51.70 -23.47 25.11
N GLN A 715 52.62 -24.43 24.94
CA GLN A 715 52.78 -25.53 25.89
C GLN A 715 53.38 -25.05 27.21
N GLU A 716 54.32 -24.11 27.15
CA GLU A 716 54.90 -23.50 28.35
C GLU A 716 53.87 -22.62 29.10
N PHE A 717 52.94 -21.97 28.38
CA PHE A 717 51.81 -21.30 29.00
C PHE A 717 50.89 -22.29 29.74
N GLN A 718 50.58 -23.46 29.16
CA GLN A 718 49.81 -24.51 29.83
C GLN A 718 50.49 -24.96 31.13
N LYS A 719 51.79 -25.26 31.08
CA LYS A 719 52.58 -25.65 32.27
C LYS A 719 52.60 -24.55 33.33
N PHE A 720 52.69 -23.29 32.91
CA PHE A 720 52.60 -22.14 33.82
C PHE A 720 51.24 -22.09 34.51
N LEU A 721 50.15 -22.22 33.76
CA LEU A 721 48.79 -22.18 34.32
C LEU A 721 48.51 -23.36 35.26
N ASP A 722 49.01 -24.56 34.95
CA ASP A 722 48.93 -25.72 35.84
C ASP A 722 49.63 -25.47 37.17
N LYS A 723 50.82 -24.85 37.17
CA LYS A 723 51.53 -24.48 38.40
C LYS A 723 50.74 -23.44 39.21
N ILE A 724 50.14 -22.44 38.56
CA ILE A 724 49.27 -21.45 39.21
C ILE A 724 48.10 -22.16 39.90
N LEU A 725 47.42 -23.06 39.20
CA LEU A 725 46.29 -23.82 39.72
C LEU A 725 46.67 -24.75 40.87
N GLN A 726 47.90 -25.28 40.89
CA GLN A 726 48.42 -26.03 42.03
C GLN A 726 48.56 -25.15 43.28
N GLU A 727 49.12 -23.95 43.14
CA GLU A 727 49.27 -22.99 44.26
C GLU A 727 47.90 -22.49 44.77
N LEU A 728 46.91 -22.37 43.88
CA LEU A 728 45.55 -21.93 44.21
C LEU A 728 44.67 -23.02 44.86
N GLY A 729 45.08 -24.29 44.86
CA GLY A 729 44.32 -25.41 45.44
C GLY A 729 42.97 -25.64 44.74
N GLU A 730 41.90 -25.80 45.49
CA GLU A 730 40.54 -26.04 44.96
C GLU A 730 39.89 -24.83 44.28
N ALA A 731 40.55 -23.67 44.28
CA ALA A 731 40.02 -22.47 43.66
C ALA A 731 39.99 -22.59 42.13
N LYS A 732 38.90 -22.12 41.54
CA LYS A 732 38.76 -22.01 40.09
C LYS A 732 39.18 -20.62 39.60
N ILE A 733 39.77 -20.58 38.40
CA ILE A 733 40.09 -19.35 37.67
C ILE A 733 38.94 -19.05 36.71
N ILE A 734 38.44 -17.80 36.73
CA ILE A 734 37.51 -17.31 35.71
C ILE A 734 38.27 -16.29 34.85
N LEU A 735 38.72 -16.71 33.67
CA LEU A 735 39.43 -15.86 32.72
C LEU A 735 38.45 -15.14 31.80
N MET A 736 38.29 -13.84 32.04
CA MET A 736 37.42 -12.96 31.28
C MET A 736 38.24 -12.24 30.20
N ILE A 737 38.01 -12.57 28.94
CA ILE A 737 38.72 -12.01 27.79
C ILE A 737 37.81 -10.96 27.14
N ASP A 738 38.20 -9.69 27.22
CA ASP A 738 37.48 -8.60 26.57
C ASP A 738 38.05 -8.31 25.18
N GLU A 739 37.18 -7.87 24.26
CA GLU A 739 37.45 -7.59 22.85
C GLU A 739 38.08 -8.76 22.07
N TYR A 740 37.55 -9.99 22.21
CA TYR A 740 38.08 -11.16 21.48
C TYR A 740 38.05 -11.01 19.94
N GLY A 741 37.27 -10.06 19.40
CA GLY A 741 37.31 -9.71 17.98
C GLY A 741 38.71 -9.27 17.52
N MET A 742 39.50 -8.64 18.39
CA MET A 742 40.89 -8.30 18.09
C MET A 742 41.76 -9.55 17.90
N ILE A 743 41.50 -10.61 18.67
CA ILE A 743 42.20 -11.90 18.49
C ILE A 743 41.85 -12.48 17.12
N ASP A 744 40.60 -12.37 16.68
CA ASP A 744 40.18 -12.79 15.34
C ASP A 744 40.93 -12.02 14.24
N ASP A 745 41.07 -10.71 14.35
CA ASP A 745 41.85 -9.91 13.40
C ASP A 745 43.35 -10.29 13.39
N LEU A 746 43.93 -10.62 14.54
CA LEU A 746 45.31 -11.09 14.66
C LEU A 746 45.51 -12.49 14.06
N LEU A 747 44.53 -13.38 14.19
CA LEU A 747 44.50 -14.68 13.51
C LEU A 747 44.42 -14.51 11.99
N GLN A 748 43.55 -13.60 11.51
CA GLN A 748 43.41 -13.30 10.08
C GLN A 748 44.70 -12.73 9.48
N SER A 749 45.39 -11.87 10.22
CA SER A 749 46.70 -11.31 9.82
C SER A 749 47.88 -12.26 10.04
N LYS A 750 47.64 -13.48 10.55
CA LYS A 750 48.65 -14.50 10.88
C LYS A 750 49.72 -14.04 11.88
N LYS A 751 49.41 -13.03 12.70
CA LYS A 751 50.26 -12.63 13.83
C LYS A 751 50.13 -13.61 15.01
N ILE A 752 48.96 -14.21 15.15
CA ILE A 752 48.69 -15.31 16.08
C ILE A 752 48.53 -16.61 15.29
N GLY A 753 49.15 -17.69 15.76
CA GLY A 753 49.08 -19.01 15.15
C GLY A 753 47.83 -19.81 15.49
N GLU A 754 47.46 -20.75 14.63
CA GLU A 754 46.34 -21.69 14.82
C GLU A 754 46.49 -22.61 16.06
N GLU A 755 47.67 -22.64 16.68
CA GLU A 755 47.91 -23.33 17.96
C GLU A 755 47.08 -22.73 19.10
N PHE A 756 46.72 -21.45 19.00
CA PHE A 756 45.83 -20.74 19.90
C PHE A 756 44.55 -21.50 20.22
N PHE A 757 43.90 -22.05 19.19
CA PHE A 757 42.67 -22.82 19.37
C PHE A 757 42.89 -24.15 20.12
N ARG A 758 44.09 -24.75 20.06
CA ARG A 758 44.42 -25.91 20.89
C ARG A 758 44.55 -25.52 22.37
N LEU A 759 45.08 -24.33 22.65
CA LEU A 759 45.11 -23.79 24.02
C LEU A 759 43.69 -23.52 24.53
N LEU A 760 42.83 -22.86 23.73
CA LEU A 760 41.42 -22.63 24.09
C LEU A 760 40.67 -23.95 24.36
N ASP A 761 40.78 -24.93 23.46
CA ASP A 761 40.14 -26.24 23.62
C ASP A 761 40.57 -26.93 24.92
N TRP A 762 41.84 -26.79 25.31
CA TRP A 762 42.36 -27.31 26.56
C TRP A 762 41.78 -26.56 27.78
N MET A 763 41.75 -25.23 27.75
CA MET A 763 41.19 -24.42 28.84
C MET A 763 39.69 -24.70 29.07
N ILE A 764 38.92 -24.84 27.98
CA ILE A 764 37.48 -25.12 28.04
C ILE A 764 37.17 -26.45 28.72
N LYS A 765 38.03 -27.46 28.52
CA LYS A 765 37.86 -28.82 29.07
C LYS A 765 38.41 -28.96 30.48
N HIS A 766 39.04 -27.94 31.03
CA HIS A 766 39.70 -28.01 32.32
C HIS A 766 38.72 -27.69 33.46
N ASP A 767 38.57 -28.58 34.44
CA ASP A 767 37.53 -28.50 35.49
C ASP A 767 37.61 -27.26 36.41
N ARG A 768 38.77 -26.60 36.45
CA ARG A 768 39.04 -25.41 37.27
C ARG A 768 39.27 -24.12 36.47
N ILE A 769 39.04 -24.12 35.15
CA ILE A 769 39.15 -22.93 34.30
C ILE A 769 37.81 -22.67 33.61
N GLU A 770 37.30 -21.46 33.80
CA GLU A 770 36.09 -20.96 33.15
C GLU A 770 36.44 -19.70 32.35
N LEU A 771 35.87 -19.56 31.16
CA LEU A 771 36.11 -18.47 30.22
C LEU A 771 34.83 -17.66 30.05
N ILE A 772 34.97 -16.35 30.16
CA ILE A 772 33.93 -15.40 29.76
C ILE A 772 34.53 -14.53 28.66
N MET A 773 34.01 -14.62 27.44
CA MET A 773 34.55 -13.89 26.31
C MET A 773 33.59 -12.78 25.91
N ALA A 774 34.06 -11.53 25.88
CA ALA A 774 33.26 -10.38 25.50
C ALA A 774 33.73 -9.76 24.18
N GLY A 775 32.80 -9.40 23.29
CA GLY A 775 33.11 -8.89 21.95
C GLY A 775 31.95 -8.18 21.28
N ARG A 776 32.18 -7.64 20.08
CA ARG A 776 31.14 -6.94 19.30
C ARG A 776 30.14 -7.91 18.66
N SER A 777 30.67 -8.83 17.87
CA SER A 777 29.90 -9.83 17.11
C SER A 777 29.83 -11.15 17.89
N SER A 778 28.78 -11.94 17.69
CA SER A 778 28.78 -13.33 18.14
C SER A 778 29.97 -14.12 17.57
N MET A 779 30.40 -15.18 18.24
CA MET A 779 31.52 -16.01 17.74
C MET A 779 31.23 -16.64 16.38
N GLU A 780 29.95 -16.91 16.06
CA GLU A 780 29.55 -17.48 14.77
C GLU A 780 29.77 -16.53 13.59
N ASN A 781 29.80 -15.22 13.87
CA ASN A 781 29.94 -14.14 12.90
C ASN A 781 31.39 -13.62 12.77
N LEU A 782 32.35 -14.28 13.41
CA LEU A 782 33.78 -13.97 13.26
C LEU A 782 34.32 -14.46 11.92
N LYS A 783 35.43 -13.87 11.47
CA LYS A 783 36.06 -14.14 10.17
C LYS A 783 36.74 -15.52 10.17
N THR A 784 37.31 -15.95 11.29
CA THR A 784 37.99 -17.25 11.39
C THR A 784 37.00 -18.38 11.70
N ASP A 785 36.77 -19.29 10.76
CA ASP A 785 35.78 -20.37 10.86
C ASP A 785 35.94 -21.29 12.08
N ARG A 786 37.15 -21.40 12.63
CA ARG A 786 37.42 -22.27 13.77
C ARG A 786 36.73 -21.81 15.07
N TRP A 787 36.41 -20.52 15.20
CA TRP A 787 35.59 -20.01 16.30
C TRP A 787 34.22 -20.69 16.40
N LYS A 788 33.59 -21.01 15.26
CA LYS A 788 32.29 -21.73 15.21
C LYS A 788 32.36 -23.11 15.87
N LYS A 789 33.51 -23.78 15.81
CA LYS A 789 33.69 -25.11 16.45
C LYS A 789 33.85 -24.97 17.96
N ILE A 790 34.57 -23.95 18.40
CA ILE A 790 34.84 -23.67 19.82
C ILE A 790 33.64 -23.03 20.54
N ALA A 791 32.73 -22.37 19.81
CA ALA A 791 31.58 -21.69 20.40
C ALA A 791 30.55 -22.63 21.07
N ARG A 792 30.46 -23.90 20.66
CA ARG A 792 29.46 -24.87 21.14
C ARG A 792 29.31 -24.97 22.68
N PRO A 793 30.40 -25.04 23.47
CA PRO A 793 30.33 -25.07 24.93
C PRO A 793 29.97 -23.73 25.60
N PHE A 794 29.88 -22.62 24.87
CA PHE A 794 29.60 -21.30 25.44
C PHE A 794 28.10 -20.97 25.45
N ALA A 795 27.62 -20.47 26.59
CA ALA A 795 26.32 -19.83 26.67
C ALA A 795 26.39 -18.43 26.05
N GLU A 796 25.59 -18.19 25.02
CA GLU A 796 25.56 -16.91 24.32
C GLU A 796 24.61 -15.89 25.00
N ILE A 797 25.14 -14.70 25.28
CA ILE A 797 24.44 -13.63 25.98
C ILE A 797 24.58 -12.33 25.17
N LYS A 798 23.51 -11.96 24.44
CA LYS A 798 23.43 -10.66 23.76
C LYS A 798 23.15 -9.55 24.77
N LEU A 799 24.10 -8.65 24.97
CA LEU A 799 23.94 -7.46 25.80
C LEU A 799 23.18 -6.38 25.02
N ARG A 800 21.92 -6.13 25.40
CA ARG A 800 21.01 -5.18 24.73
C ARG A 800 21.22 -3.75 25.23
N LEU A 801 20.41 -2.79 24.79
CA LEU A 801 20.37 -1.44 25.37
C LEU A 801 19.77 -1.49 26.79
N LEU A 802 19.77 -0.37 27.52
CA LEU A 802 19.05 -0.32 28.79
C LEU A 802 17.55 -0.30 28.55
N GLU A 803 16.80 -0.93 29.46
CA GLU A 803 15.36 -0.74 29.55
C GLU A 803 15.06 0.71 29.95
N LYS A 804 13.88 1.21 29.56
CA LYS A 804 13.49 2.61 29.74
C LYS A 804 13.58 3.06 31.21
N GLU A 805 13.16 2.20 32.13
CA GLU A 805 13.19 2.45 33.56
C GLU A 805 14.62 2.58 34.10
N ASP A 806 15.53 1.69 33.71
CA ASP A 806 16.92 1.72 34.16
C ASP A 806 17.70 2.89 33.51
N ALA A 807 17.37 3.23 32.26
CA ALA A 807 17.87 4.44 31.62
C ALA A 807 17.40 5.70 32.37
N LYS A 808 16.13 5.77 32.81
CA LYS A 808 15.62 6.88 33.64
C LYS A 808 16.35 6.96 34.98
N LYS A 809 16.62 5.83 35.64
CA LYS A 809 17.40 5.80 36.89
C LYS A 809 18.81 6.32 36.69
N LEU A 810 19.50 5.88 35.62
CA LEU A 810 20.82 6.38 35.27
C LEU A 810 20.82 7.91 35.08
N ILE A 811 19.79 8.49 34.45
CA ILE A 811 19.66 9.95 34.29
C ILE A 811 19.41 10.64 35.63
N VAL A 812 18.53 10.12 36.48
CA VAL A 812 18.00 10.90 37.61
C VAL A 812 18.72 10.63 38.93
N GLU A 813 19.00 9.36 39.25
CA GLU A 813 19.47 8.98 40.59
C GLU A 813 20.82 9.59 40.99
N PRO A 814 21.86 9.64 40.12
CA PRO A 814 23.18 10.16 40.50
C PRO A 814 23.17 11.63 40.94
N VAL A 815 22.19 12.41 40.48
CA VAL A 815 22.10 13.85 40.73
C VAL A 815 20.79 14.26 41.42
N LYS A 816 20.01 13.31 41.94
CA LYS A 816 18.69 13.54 42.55
C LYS A 816 18.67 14.50 43.74
N GLU A 817 19.80 14.88 44.29
CA GLU A 817 19.89 15.90 45.35
C GLU A 817 20.19 17.31 44.81
N TYR A 818 20.58 17.43 43.55
CA TYR A 818 21.12 18.64 42.93
C TYR A 818 20.27 19.13 41.76
N ILE A 819 19.82 18.20 40.92
CA ILE A 819 19.08 18.46 39.68
C ILE A 819 17.72 17.77 39.76
N ARG A 820 16.68 18.46 39.30
CA ARG A 820 15.42 17.85 38.88
C ARG A 820 15.31 17.94 37.37
N TYR A 821 15.03 16.81 36.75
CA TYR A 821 14.71 16.76 35.33
C TYR A 821 13.20 16.82 35.15
N ASP A 822 12.79 17.67 34.25
CA ASP A 822 11.45 17.65 33.68
C ASP A 822 11.26 16.37 32.84
N ASP A 823 10.06 15.76 32.83
CA ASP A 823 9.83 14.55 32.01
C ASP A 823 10.15 14.81 30.52
N SER A 824 9.94 16.02 30.01
CA SER A 824 10.29 16.41 28.64
C SER A 824 11.80 16.42 28.37
N ALA A 825 12.60 16.81 29.37
CA ALA A 825 14.05 16.75 29.28
C ALA A 825 14.53 15.28 29.19
N ILE A 826 13.93 14.39 29.99
CA ILE A 826 14.26 12.96 29.98
C ILE A 826 13.90 12.33 28.64
N GLU A 827 12.71 12.59 28.11
CA GLU A 827 12.29 12.07 26.80
C GLU A 827 13.17 12.61 25.66
N LYS A 828 13.63 13.87 25.73
CA LYS A 828 14.61 14.41 24.78
C LYS A 828 15.95 13.66 24.85
N ILE A 829 16.47 13.39 26.05
CA ILE A 829 17.68 12.58 26.23
C ILE A 829 17.46 11.18 25.63
N PHE A 830 16.29 10.56 25.81
CA PHE A 830 15.99 9.26 25.18
C PHE A 830 15.98 9.32 23.66
N GLY A 831 15.39 10.37 23.06
CA GLY A 831 15.42 10.57 21.61
C GLY A 831 16.85 10.75 21.06
N LEU A 832 17.70 11.49 21.80
CA LEU A 832 19.11 11.71 21.45
C LEU A 832 19.94 10.43 21.54
N THR A 833 19.67 9.58 22.54
CA THR A 833 20.58 8.51 22.96
C THR A 833 20.08 7.10 22.66
N ASN A 834 18.80 6.92 22.35
CA ASN A 834 18.12 5.63 22.18
C ASN A 834 18.48 4.62 23.30
N TYR A 835 18.56 5.09 24.55
CA TYR A 835 18.89 4.28 25.74
C TYR A 835 20.30 3.68 25.78
N TYR A 836 21.23 4.12 24.92
CA TYR A 836 22.64 3.71 25.02
C TYR A 836 23.27 4.27 26.30
N PRO A 837 23.82 3.43 27.21
CA PRO A 837 24.39 3.90 28.48
C PRO A 837 25.44 4.99 28.29
N TYR A 838 26.38 4.79 27.36
CA TYR A 838 27.45 5.75 27.07
C TYR A 838 26.90 7.11 26.62
N LEU A 839 25.92 7.11 25.71
CA LEU A 839 25.33 8.35 25.19
C LEU A 839 24.51 9.08 26.26
N ILE A 840 23.81 8.34 27.14
CA ILE A 840 23.14 8.91 28.30
C ILE A 840 24.15 9.58 29.23
N GLN A 841 25.23 8.88 29.59
CA GLN A 841 26.27 9.45 30.47
C GLN A 841 26.93 10.67 29.84
N LEU A 842 27.19 10.66 28.54
CA LEU A 842 27.70 11.81 27.80
C LEU A 842 26.75 13.02 27.90
N CYS A 843 25.46 12.83 27.64
CA CYS A 843 24.47 13.91 27.75
C CYS A 843 24.40 14.46 29.18
N CYS A 844 24.29 13.57 30.17
CA CYS A 844 24.15 13.97 31.57
C CYS A 844 25.43 14.63 32.11
N HIS A 845 26.60 14.21 31.62
CA HIS A 845 27.87 14.85 31.97
C HIS A 845 27.87 16.33 31.56
N VAL A 846 27.48 16.64 30.33
CA VAL A 846 27.36 18.04 29.86
C VAL A 846 26.27 18.79 30.62
N LEU A 847 25.14 18.16 30.90
CA LEU A 847 24.05 18.80 31.65
C LEU A 847 24.43 19.16 33.10
N VAL A 848 25.31 18.40 33.74
CA VAL A 848 25.87 18.77 35.06
C VAL A 848 26.77 20.01 34.95
N ILE A 849 27.56 20.13 33.88
CA ILE A 849 28.36 21.33 33.61
C ILE A 849 27.42 22.52 33.39
N TYR A 850 26.39 22.35 32.57
CA TYR A 850 25.37 23.38 32.31
C TYR A 850 24.65 23.82 33.59
N HIS A 851 24.22 22.88 34.45
CA HIS A 851 23.63 23.15 35.77
C HIS A 851 24.53 24.06 36.61
N ASN A 852 25.82 23.72 36.73
CA ASN A 852 26.78 24.49 37.51
C ASN A 852 26.99 25.91 36.91
N LEU A 853 27.17 26.01 35.59
CA LEU A 853 27.43 27.28 34.90
C LEU A 853 26.22 28.23 34.93
N LYS A 854 25.02 27.73 34.66
CA LYS A 854 23.78 28.51 34.62
C LYS A 854 23.12 28.65 35.99
N ARG A 855 23.65 27.96 37.01
CA ARG A 855 23.11 27.87 38.37
C ARG A 855 21.63 27.44 38.40
N LYS A 856 21.28 26.47 37.56
CA LYS A 856 19.90 26.05 37.29
C LYS A 856 19.64 24.63 37.77
N ASN A 857 18.82 24.46 38.81
CA ASN A 857 18.53 23.15 39.43
C ASN A 857 17.42 22.35 38.72
N VAL A 858 16.68 22.98 37.81
CA VAL A 858 15.60 22.36 37.06
C VAL A 858 15.99 22.41 35.59
N LEU A 859 16.14 21.24 34.98
CA LEU A 859 16.50 21.11 33.57
C LEU A 859 15.27 20.69 32.77
N LEU A 860 14.93 21.53 31.79
CA LEU A 860 13.81 21.44 30.85
C LEU A 860 14.29 20.94 29.48
N TYR A 861 13.35 20.64 28.59
CA TYR A 861 13.63 20.26 27.20
C TYR A 861 14.60 21.22 26.50
N ALA A 862 14.38 22.54 26.62
CA ALA A 862 15.20 23.55 25.98
C ALA A 862 16.65 23.55 26.49
N ASP A 863 16.88 23.25 27.77
CA ASP A 863 18.24 23.17 28.31
C ASP A 863 19.02 22.00 27.69
N VAL A 864 18.32 20.89 27.39
CA VAL A 864 18.94 19.76 26.69
C VAL A 864 19.27 20.12 25.24
N GLU A 865 18.41 20.88 24.55
CA GLU A 865 18.69 21.36 23.19
C GLU A 865 19.88 22.32 23.15
N ASP A 866 19.94 23.26 24.09
CA ASP A 866 21.05 24.22 24.21
C ASP A 866 22.39 23.51 24.40
N CYS A 867 22.42 22.32 25.02
CA CYS A 867 23.64 21.56 25.29
C CYS A 867 24.08 20.63 24.13
N ILE A 868 23.27 20.47 23.07
CA ILE A 868 23.61 19.54 21.97
C ILE A 868 24.99 19.83 21.37
N PRO A 869 25.39 21.09 21.08
CA PRO A 869 26.71 21.38 20.53
C PRO A 869 27.85 20.87 21.41
N GLU A 870 27.80 21.12 22.72
CA GLU A 870 28.81 20.68 23.68
C GLU A 870 28.81 19.15 23.85
N ILE A 871 27.65 18.50 23.76
CA ILE A 871 27.52 17.03 23.76
C ILE A 871 28.24 16.43 22.55
N ILE A 872 28.05 17.01 21.35
CA ILE A 872 28.71 16.54 20.14
C ILE A 872 30.22 16.75 20.22
N GLU A 873 30.67 17.89 20.73
CA GLU A 873 32.10 18.19 20.88
C GLU A 873 32.78 17.26 21.88
N LEU A 874 32.23 17.12 23.10
CA LEU A 874 32.79 16.22 24.12
C LEU A 874 32.75 14.76 23.66
N GLY A 875 31.70 14.38 22.92
CA GLY A 875 31.49 13.03 22.43
C GLY A 875 32.22 12.69 21.14
N LYS A 876 32.95 13.64 20.53
CA LYS A 876 33.43 13.59 19.13
C LYS A 876 34.00 12.23 18.73
N TYR A 877 35.06 11.79 19.40
CA TYR A 877 35.75 10.53 19.07
C TYR A 877 34.94 9.28 19.43
N GLY A 878 34.12 9.34 20.48
CA GLY A 878 33.28 8.19 20.86
C GLY A 878 32.11 7.98 19.90
N LEU A 879 31.49 9.06 19.44
CA LEU A 879 30.46 9.04 18.40
C LEU A 879 31.05 8.62 17.05
N GLU A 880 32.22 9.16 16.69
CA GLU A 880 32.99 8.74 15.50
C GLU A 880 33.20 7.23 15.49
N ALA A 881 33.69 6.65 16.59
CA ALA A 881 33.90 5.21 16.70
C ALA A 881 32.58 4.42 16.62
N MET A 882 31.47 4.92 17.15
CA MET A 882 30.17 4.24 17.04
C MET A 882 29.57 4.29 15.64
N ILE A 883 29.84 5.35 14.88
CA ILE A 883 29.23 5.61 13.56
C ILE A 883 30.10 5.05 12.43
N LEU A 884 31.42 5.27 12.49
CA LEU A 884 32.33 5.08 11.36
C LEU A 884 33.20 3.82 11.44
N THR A 885 33.29 3.13 12.58
CA THR A 885 34.15 1.93 12.67
C THR A 885 33.70 0.87 11.66
N ASP A 886 34.66 0.33 10.91
CA ASP A 886 34.46 -0.65 9.84
C ASP A 886 33.53 -0.19 8.70
N THR A 887 33.27 1.13 8.57
CA THR A 887 32.45 1.67 7.47
C THR A 887 33.18 1.76 6.15
N THR A 888 32.48 1.46 5.05
CA THR A 888 33.01 1.65 3.69
C THR A 888 32.69 3.06 3.17
N PRO A 889 33.38 3.55 2.11
CA PRO A 889 33.07 4.84 1.50
C PRO A 889 31.59 4.97 1.08
N GLU A 890 30.99 3.92 0.52
CA GLU A 890 29.58 3.90 0.12
C GLU A 890 28.64 4.03 1.32
N GLU A 891 28.97 3.40 2.44
CA GLU A 891 28.22 3.52 3.69
C GLU A 891 28.30 4.96 4.23
N GLN A 892 29.46 5.60 4.18
CA GLN A 892 29.63 7.00 4.59
C GLN A 892 28.86 7.97 3.69
N ILE A 893 28.73 7.66 2.39
CA ILE A 893 27.88 8.43 1.47
C ILE A 893 26.41 8.31 1.86
N VAL A 894 25.92 7.09 2.12
CA VAL A 894 24.55 6.84 2.60
C VAL A 894 24.26 7.65 3.87
N LEU A 895 25.17 7.63 4.85
CA LEU A 895 25.01 8.35 6.11
C LEU A 895 24.92 9.88 5.91
N ARG A 896 25.77 10.46 5.06
CA ARG A 896 25.76 11.91 4.74
C ARG A 896 24.47 12.34 4.05
N VAL A 897 24.05 11.63 3.01
CA VAL A 897 22.78 11.93 2.30
C VAL A 897 21.60 11.79 3.25
N MET A 898 21.57 10.73 4.06
CA MET A 898 20.50 10.53 5.02
C MET A 898 20.46 11.65 6.07
N ALA A 899 21.60 12.09 6.59
CA ALA A 899 21.67 13.18 7.57
C ALA A 899 21.16 14.51 7.01
N ALA A 900 21.49 14.84 5.75
CA ALA A 900 21.01 16.05 5.09
C ALA A 900 19.49 16.04 4.90
N VAL A 901 18.90 14.91 4.52
CA VAL A 901 17.45 14.78 4.25
C VAL A 901 16.63 14.76 5.54
N LEU A 902 17.11 14.03 6.56
CA LEU A 902 16.36 13.85 7.81
C LEU A 902 16.29 15.11 8.68
N GLY A 903 16.99 16.20 8.31
CA GLY A 903 16.73 17.51 8.91
C GLY A 903 15.29 18.00 8.68
N GLU A 904 14.69 17.66 7.54
CA GLU A 904 13.32 18.07 7.16
C GLU A 904 12.29 16.93 7.31
N GLN A 905 12.75 15.67 7.36
CA GLN A 905 11.91 14.48 7.36
C GLN A 905 12.24 13.52 8.53
N SER A 906 11.26 12.78 9.04
CA SER A 906 11.50 11.83 10.16
C SER A 906 12.05 10.46 9.73
N SER A 907 12.03 10.14 8.44
CA SER A 907 12.56 8.89 7.85
C SER A 907 12.67 9.09 6.34
N ILE A 908 13.54 8.36 5.65
CA ILE A 908 13.71 8.41 4.19
C ILE A 908 13.45 7.03 3.56
N SER A 909 12.82 6.95 2.39
CA SER A 909 12.66 5.65 1.70
C SER A 909 13.93 5.17 1.01
N GLU A 910 14.13 3.85 0.86
CA GLU A 910 15.23 3.26 0.10
C GLU A 910 15.29 3.84 -1.30
N HIS A 911 14.14 3.95 -1.98
CA HIS A 911 14.07 4.49 -3.33
C HIS A 911 14.53 5.96 -3.38
N GLU A 912 14.03 6.80 -2.49
CA GLU A 912 14.43 8.22 -2.40
C GLU A 912 15.91 8.37 -2.07
N LEU A 913 16.44 7.52 -1.19
CA LEU A 913 17.86 7.52 -0.83
C LEU A 913 18.73 7.11 -2.04
N VAL A 914 18.35 6.05 -2.76
CA VAL A 914 19.03 5.62 -3.99
C VAL A 914 19.02 6.73 -5.04
N VAL A 915 17.86 7.37 -5.28
CA VAL A 915 17.74 8.47 -6.25
C VAL A 915 18.66 9.63 -5.87
N ARG A 916 18.63 10.10 -4.62
CA ARG A 916 19.47 11.23 -4.18
C ARG A 916 20.95 10.91 -4.22
N ILE A 917 21.36 9.70 -3.85
CA ILE A 917 22.77 9.30 -3.94
C ILE A 917 23.22 9.30 -5.40
N ARG A 918 22.41 8.75 -6.31
CA ARG A 918 22.70 8.72 -7.76
C ARG A 918 22.74 10.12 -8.39
N GLU A 919 21.95 11.07 -7.90
CA GLU A 919 22.00 12.48 -8.34
C GLU A 919 23.29 13.20 -7.91
N LEU A 920 23.91 12.77 -6.81
CA LEU A 920 25.15 13.35 -6.28
C LEU A 920 26.40 12.64 -6.79
N ASN A 921 26.31 11.32 -7.01
CA ASN A 921 27.36 10.47 -7.54
C ASN A 921 26.79 9.40 -8.49
N GLU A 922 26.91 9.66 -9.79
CA GLU A 922 26.39 8.79 -10.86
C GLU A 922 27.21 7.51 -11.09
N GLU A 923 28.40 7.39 -10.48
CA GLU A 923 29.30 6.24 -10.68
C GLU A 923 28.98 5.08 -9.75
N ILE A 924 28.31 5.31 -8.61
CA ILE A 924 27.99 4.26 -7.64
C ILE A 924 26.81 3.40 -8.13
N ASP A 925 26.99 2.09 -8.19
CA ASP A 925 25.94 1.15 -8.57
C ASP A 925 24.82 1.10 -7.51
N VAL A 926 23.57 1.03 -7.97
CA VAL A 926 22.38 0.84 -7.11
C VAL A 926 22.53 -0.39 -6.20
N LYS A 927 23.18 -1.46 -6.68
CA LYS A 927 23.43 -2.67 -5.90
C LYS A 927 24.34 -2.40 -4.70
N ASP A 928 25.38 -1.57 -4.87
CA ASP A 928 26.32 -1.23 -3.81
C ASP A 928 25.68 -0.30 -2.78
N ILE A 929 24.85 0.65 -3.22
CA ILE A 929 24.03 1.49 -2.33
C ILE A 929 23.13 0.61 -1.45
N LYS A 930 22.38 -0.32 -2.05
CA LYS A 930 21.49 -1.22 -1.30
C LYS A 930 22.25 -2.10 -0.31
N LYS A 931 23.44 -2.57 -0.70
CA LYS A 931 24.32 -3.35 0.19
C LYS A 931 24.83 -2.51 1.35
N ALA A 932 25.22 -1.26 1.10
CA ALA A 932 25.66 -0.32 2.13
C ALA A 932 24.53 -0.03 3.14
N ILE A 933 23.30 0.19 2.66
CA ILE A 933 22.11 0.36 3.52
C ILE A 933 21.92 -0.85 4.43
N SER A 934 21.91 -2.07 3.87
CA SER A 934 21.71 -3.28 4.68
C SER A 934 22.84 -3.48 5.70
N ARG A 935 24.10 -3.22 5.34
CA ARG A 935 25.22 -3.29 6.29
C ARG A 935 25.12 -2.27 7.41
N LEU A 936 24.66 -1.04 7.13
CA LEU A 936 24.43 -0.02 8.15
C LEU A 936 23.28 -0.40 9.11
N GLU A 937 22.27 -1.10 8.60
CA GLU A 937 21.19 -1.66 9.39
C GLU A 937 21.68 -2.81 10.28
N ASP A 938 22.49 -3.74 9.74
CA ASP A 938 23.13 -4.82 10.51
C ASP A 938 24.08 -4.29 11.60
N LYS A 939 24.76 -3.18 11.33
CA LYS A 939 25.60 -2.45 12.29
C LYS A 939 24.80 -1.67 13.34
N GLU A 940 23.46 -1.65 13.25
CA GLU A 940 22.58 -0.90 14.14
C GLU A 940 22.90 0.62 14.19
N VAL A 941 23.40 1.20 13.08
CA VAL A 941 23.60 2.65 12.93
C VAL A 941 22.32 3.32 12.42
N ILE A 942 21.64 2.62 11.51
CA ILE A 942 20.31 2.98 10.99
C ILE A 942 19.33 1.84 11.28
N ARG A 943 18.03 2.12 11.22
CA ARG A 943 16.98 1.11 11.35
C ARG A 943 15.83 1.37 10.39
N SER A 944 15.23 0.30 9.87
CA SER A 944 13.97 0.38 9.15
C SER A 944 12.79 0.75 10.06
N VAL A 945 11.88 1.57 9.54
CA VAL A 945 10.64 2.00 10.20
C VAL A 945 9.47 1.10 9.79
N THR A 946 9.54 0.55 8.58
CA THR A 946 8.56 -0.35 7.98
C THR A 946 9.28 -1.34 7.07
N GLU A 947 8.95 -2.63 7.15
CA GLU A 947 9.60 -3.69 6.36
C GLU A 947 9.14 -3.71 4.90
N GLU A 948 7.88 -3.38 4.61
CA GLU A 948 7.30 -3.45 3.26
C GLU A 948 7.74 -2.29 2.33
N MET A 949 7.86 -1.07 2.87
CA MET A 949 8.54 0.04 2.21
C MET A 949 9.77 0.34 3.06
N ARG A 950 10.93 -0.23 2.70
CA ARG A 950 12.19 -0.01 3.44
C ARG A 950 12.45 1.50 3.61
N ARG A 951 12.07 2.06 4.75
CA ARG A 951 12.28 3.46 5.14
C ARG A 951 13.21 3.48 6.32
N PHE A 952 14.22 4.32 6.29
CA PHE A 952 15.29 4.33 7.28
C PHE A 952 15.31 5.62 8.09
N LYS A 953 15.77 5.49 9.33
CA LYS A 953 16.15 6.58 10.22
C LYS A 953 17.40 6.18 11.00
N PHE A 954 18.09 7.15 11.60
CA PHE A 954 19.17 6.84 12.53
C PHE A 954 18.61 6.12 13.76
N VAL A 955 19.43 5.23 14.33
CA VAL A 955 19.09 4.59 15.61
C VAL A 955 19.05 5.64 16.72
N CYS A 956 20.02 6.57 16.74
CA CYS A 956 20.15 7.68 17.68
C CYS A 956 20.18 9.03 16.95
N GLU A 957 19.47 10.05 17.44
CA GLU A 957 19.54 11.41 16.84
C GLU A 957 20.93 12.05 16.98
N LEU A 958 21.70 11.70 18.02
CA LEU A 958 23.10 12.18 18.15
C LEU A 958 23.98 11.74 16.97
N PHE A 959 23.71 10.61 16.33
CA PHE A 959 24.46 10.19 15.14
C PHE A 959 24.24 11.16 13.99
N ARG A 960 22.98 11.58 13.78
CA ARG A 960 22.64 12.58 12.76
C ARG A 960 23.33 13.91 13.04
N TYR A 961 23.23 14.41 14.28
CA TYR A 961 23.88 15.67 14.65
C TYR A 961 25.40 15.61 14.48
N TRP A 962 26.03 14.51 14.89
CA TRP A 962 27.46 14.33 14.73
C TRP A 962 27.88 14.36 13.25
N ILE A 963 27.14 13.66 12.38
CA ILE A 963 27.39 13.64 10.92
C ILE A 963 27.25 15.05 10.34
N VAL A 964 26.17 15.77 10.67
CA VAL A 964 25.92 17.14 10.16
C VAL A 964 27.04 18.10 10.56
N VAL A 965 27.61 17.95 11.76
CA VAL A 965 28.65 18.85 12.28
C VAL A 965 30.05 18.47 11.78
N ASN A 966 30.36 17.17 11.69
CA ASN A 966 31.74 16.70 11.50
C ASN A 966 32.03 16.14 10.09
N MET A 967 31.01 15.85 9.29
CA MET A 967 31.19 15.37 7.92
C MET A 967 30.75 16.44 6.91
N GLU A 968 31.59 16.71 5.92
CA GLU A 968 31.23 17.63 4.85
C GLU A 968 30.01 17.11 4.06
N PRO A 969 29.05 17.99 3.72
CA PRO A 969 27.97 17.66 2.80
C PRO A 969 28.53 17.20 1.46
N LEU A 970 27.86 16.24 0.82
CA LEU A 970 28.26 15.78 -0.50
C LEU A 970 27.93 16.84 -1.56
N GLU A 971 28.94 17.28 -2.31
CA GLU A 971 28.77 18.13 -3.48
C GLU A 971 28.66 17.29 -4.77
N LYS A 972 28.04 17.84 -5.82
CA LYS A 972 27.91 17.16 -7.11
C LYS A 972 29.30 16.89 -7.70
N GLY A 973 29.59 15.62 -8.01
CA GLY A 973 30.85 15.21 -8.65
C GLY A 973 31.99 14.90 -7.67
N THR A 974 31.70 14.66 -6.40
CA THR A 974 32.71 14.20 -5.42
C THR A 974 33.20 12.79 -5.81
N PRO A 975 34.51 12.59 -6.11
CA PRO A 975 35.04 11.26 -6.42
C PRO A 975 34.98 10.34 -5.19
N THR A 976 34.82 9.03 -5.45
CA THR A 976 34.62 7.94 -4.47
C THR A 976 35.74 7.79 -3.44
#